data_AF-A0A178CZ06-F1
#
_entry.id   AF-A0A178CZ06-F1
#
_cell.length_a   1.000
_cell.length_b   1.000
_cell.length_c   1.000
_cell.angle_alpha   90.00
_cell.angle_beta   90.00
_cell.angle_gamma   90.00
#
_symmetry.space_group_name_H-M   'P 1'
#
loop_
_entity.id
_entity.type
_entity.pdbx_description
1 polymer ?
#
loop_
_entity_poly.entity_id
_entity_poly.type
_entity_poly.pdbx_seq_one_letter_code
_entity_poly.pdbx_strand_id
1 'polypeptide(L)'
;MLLGFGFNIDIECVRILRDTAPPKTKALVKAENPSFAKELSDKLRQQKTEVSAVPLPIDSRRSNCRKVYISWHKATRSFWLNFGRSDIANRVAQKFAEGYYKVLGQSVTCSDVKGGAPRGPKGGFSHNPVAWTVMLCDVPGDATNKDVQDGIHTPYDRPRHIEPSPVSYYASDTQVGLQVRSLLEEHGRLESFYLPPTSKGRRVKAVAWFEDEADAISACSLHNKQISILQQGKLTLTLVQSVKVKIQTPVYFASKSRIEEEMKIWAGQHLTSRVYVDTVPGFTAIKVEGANANDVVRARKALDEISQGDILRDGENPVWASALKTNGSPYKKVKAIEKELGILIRRDKSKSHLYFYGPFAKYQQAIAHIREALKDESSFSSHIDLSPEQFSRMVRGGFKSVEKALGRNVAVFDVISKRLTVGGTRQQYDIALAVVNGADAVEIRDVAASQSLTEGDCPICFCEAETPVQTSCKHTYCLECFEASCKSAASTSKNDFRVKCQGNGGTCSTIFTLQELKEQLSSSVFESVLRSSFEEYLQRHPEAFHYCSTPDCDYVYRCTAASNLRPPAYRCPNCLESGCTSCHARHDDLTCAQYKDIASGGYEALEQLKKKLNIKDCPKCTTPIEKTDGCNHITCGGCKAHLCWVCMAVFKDRTSCYAHMSEAHGGHGGVPLNLMGW
;
A
#
# COMPACT_ATOMS: atom_id res chain seq x y z
N MET A 1 26.73 26.80 -0.62
CA MET A 1 27.23 25.80 -1.59
C MET A 1 26.20 25.47 -2.65
N LEU A 2 25.03 24.89 -2.32
CA LEU A 2 24.00 24.51 -3.30
C LEU A 2 23.52 25.69 -4.17
N LEU A 3 23.27 26.85 -3.57
CA LEU A 3 22.97 28.11 -4.28
C LEU A 3 24.08 28.49 -5.27
N GLY A 4 25.35 28.33 -4.90
CA GLY A 4 26.51 28.60 -5.77
C GLY A 4 26.65 27.63 -6.94
N PHE A 5 26.02 26.45 -6.86
CA PHE A 5 25.90 25.50 -7.96
C PHE A 5 24.61 25.72 -8.79
N GLY A 6 23.82 26.75 -8.48
CA GLY A 6 22.56 27.08 -9.16
C GLY A 6 21.34 26.32 -8.66
N PHE A 7 21.42 25.66 -7.49
CA PHE A 7 20.28 24.98 -6.88
C PHE A 7 19.62 25.88 -5.82
N ASN A 8 18.39 26.30 -6.09
CA ASN A 8 17.55 27.00 -5.12
C ASN A 8 16.70 25.99 -4.34
N ILE A 9 17.19 25.60 -3.17
CA ILE A 9 16.51 24.65 -2.27
C ILE A 9 16.27 25.35 -0.95
N ASP A 10 15.04 25.26 -0.46
CA ASP A 10 14.66 25.80 0.84
C ASP A 10 15.55 25.19 1.93
N ILE A 11 15.94 26.01 2.90
CA ILE A 11 16.79 25.59 4.01
C ILE A 11 16.13 24.46 4.82
N GLU A 12 14.80 24.42 4.89
CA GLU A 12 14.05 23.34 5.55
C GLU A 12 14.21 21.99 4.83
N CYS A 13 14.58 22.00 3.56
CA CYS A 13 14.81 20.83 2.73
C CYS A 13 16.27 20.36 2.73
N VAL A 14 17.18 21.09 3.40
CA VAL A 14 18.61 20.79 3.50
C VAL A 14 18.95 20.43 4.93
N ARG A 15 19.42 19.20 5.15
CA ARG A 15 19.73 18.70 6.49
C ARG A 15 21.19 18.26 6.59
N ILE A 16 21.95 18.85 7.51
CA ILE A 16 23.32 18.43 7.80
C ILE A 16 23.31 17.35 8.88
N LEU A 17 23.90 16.18 8.61
CA LEU A 17 24.02 15.05 9.52
C LEU A 17 25.19 15.29 10.49
N ARG A 18 24.93 15.26 11.80
CA ARG A 18 25.88 15.71 12.82
C ARG A 18 26.96 14.68 13.22
N ASP A 19 26.78 13.39 12.91
CA ASP A 19 27.63 12.30 13.45
C ASP A 19 28.80 11.89 12.54
N THR A 20 29.57 12.85 12.03
CA THR A 20 30.74 12.54 11.19
C THR A 20 31.96 13.32 11.67
N ALA A 21 32.98 12.61 12.17
CA ALA A 21 34.27 13.20 12.52
C ALA A 21 34.89 13.92 11.31
N PRO A 22 35.60 15.05 11.51
CA PRO A 22 36.29 15.72 10.41
C PRO A 22 37.25 14.75 9.69
N PRO A 23 37.20 14.66 8.34
CA PRO A 23 36.60 15.65 7.43
C PRO A 23 35.23 15.26 6.82
N LYS A 24 34.45 14.32 7.38
CA LYS A 24 33.35 13.66 6.65
C LYS A 24 31.92 14.22 6.86
N THR A 25 31.72 15.53 7.01
CA THR A 25 30.37 16.13 7.17
C THR A 25 29.43 15.77 6.00
N LYS A 26 28.33 15.07 6.29
CA LYS A 26 27.31 14.67 5.29
C LYS A 26 26.06 15.53 5.40
N ALA A 27 25.37 15.74 4.29
CA ALA A 27 24.06 16.40 4.29
C ALA A 27 23.05 15.59 3.45
N LEU A 28 21.84 15.44 3.97
CA LEU A 28 20.68 14.91 3.25
C LEU A 28 19.88 16.10 2.71
N VAL A 29 19.62 16.11 1.41
CA VAL A 29 18.93 17.21 0.76
C VAL A 29 17.72 16.64 0.03
N LYS A 30 16.53 17.04 0.47
CA LYS A 30 15.29 16.76 -0.24
C LYS A 30 15.12 17.83 -1.31
N ALA A 31 14.83 17.42 -2.53
CA ALA A 31 14.64 18.33 -3.64
C ALA A 31 13.45 17.85 -4.44
N GLU A 32 12.55 18.75 -4.80
CA GLU A 32 11.44 18.43 -5.71
C GLU A 32 11.97 18.07 -7.11
N ASN A 33 13.15 18.59 -7.46
CA ASN A 33 13.85 18.22 -8.69
C ASN A 33 14.51 16.83 -8.53
N PRO A 34 14.03 15.77 -9.21
CA PRO A 34 14.57 14.42 -9.07
C PRO A 34 15.96 14.25 -9.70
N SER A 35 16.40 15.18 -10.55
CA SER A 35 17.75 15.20 -11.13
C SER A 35 18.78 15.86 -10.21
N PHE A 36 18.32 16.56 -9.17
CA PHE A 36 19.15 17.29 -8.22
C PHE A 36 20.33 16.45 -7.70
N ALA A 37 20.05 15.23 -7.24
CA ALA A 37 21.09 14.38 -6.65
C ALA A 37 22.16 14.00 -7.67
N LYS A 38 21.80 13.80 -8.95
CA LYS A 38 22.72 13.46 -10.03
C LYS A 38 23.51 14.68 -10.50
N GLU A 39 22.83 15.79 -10.78
CA GLU A 39 23.48 17.05 -11.22
C GLU A 39 24.44 17.61 -10.17
N LEU A 40 24.07 17.54 -8.89
CA LEU A 40 24.96 17.93 -7.80
C LEU A 40 26.18 17.00 -7.74
N SER A 41 25.99 15.68 -7.88
CA SER A 41 27.09 14.71 -7.89
C SER A 41 28.06 14.92 -9.05
N ASP A 42 27.55 15.30 -10.23
CA ASP A 42 28.35 15.51 -11.42
C ASP A 42 29.09 16.85 -11.39
N LYS A 43 28.44 17.94 -10.92
CA LYS A 43 29.09 19.24 -10.69
C LYS A 43 30.20 19.16 -9.64
N LEU A 44 29.98 18.41 -8.56
CA LEU A 44 30.98 18.19 -7.51
C LEU A 44 32.18 17.38 -8.03
N ARG A 45 31.94 16.33 -8.85
CA ARG A 45 33.01 15.57 -9.51
C ARG A 45 33.83 16.40 -10.49
N GLN A 46 33.19 17.30 -11.24
CA GLN A 46 33.87 18.17 -12.21
C GLN A 46 34.76 19.22 -11.55
N GLN A 47 34.35 19.76 -10.38
CA GLN A 47 35.14 20.76 -9.66
C GLN A 47 36.23 20.18 -8.75
N LYS A 48 36.43 18.85 -8.71
CA LYS A 48 37.39 18.16 -7.82
C LYS A 48 37.32 18.65 -6.36
N THR A 49 36.12 18.90 -5.86
CA THR A 49 35.91 19.30 -4.48
C THR A 49 36.02 18.10 -3.53
N GLU A 50 36.29 18.33 -2.25
CA GLU A 50 36.34 17.27 -1.22
C GLU A 50 34.94 16.72 -0.85
N VAL A 51 33.87 17.26 -1.45
CA VAL A 51 32.46 16.94 -1.12
C VAL A 51 31.85 16.07 -2.21
N SER A 52 31.25 14.94 -1.83
CA SER A 52 30.56 14.01 -2.74
C SER A 52 29.06 13.94 -2.44
N ALA A 53 28.22 13.90 -3.47
CA ALA A 53 26.80 13.60 -3.35
C ALA A 53 26.48 12.20 -3.89
N VAL A 54 25.45 11.54 -3.33
CA VAL A 54 24.98 10.22 -3.78
C VAL A 54 23.43 10.22 -3.72
N PRO A 55 22.73 9.79 -4.78
CA PRO A 55 21.28 9.68 -4.78
C PRO A 55 20.79 8.56 -3.84
N LEU A 56 19.71 8.85 -3.09
CA LEU A 56 19.02 7.87 -2.26
C LEU A 56 17.69 7.48 -2.93
N PRO A 57 17.41 6.18 -3.16
CA PRO A 57 16.12 5.74 -3.70
C PRO A 57 15.00 5.94 -2.67
N ILE A 58 13.86 6.47 -3.11
CA ILE A 58 12.63 6.51 -2.32
C ILE A 58 11.92 5.18 -2.58
N ASP A 59 11.82 4.32 -1.56
CA ASP A 59 11.06 3.07 -1.66
C ASP A 59 9.56 3.38 -1.66
N SER A 60 8.88 3.10 -2.77
CA SER A 60 7.47 3.46 -3.01
C SER A 60 6.49 2.53 -2.28
N ARG A 61 6.97 1.51 -1.58
CA ARG A 61 6.14 0.64 -0.73
C ARG A 61 5.97 1.31 0.63
N ARG A 62 4.91 2.13 0.75
CA ARG A 62 4.46 2.89 1.94
C ARG A 62 4.45 2.10 3.27
N SER A 63 5.60 1.71 3.78
CA SER A 63 5.84 1.38 5.19
C SER A 63 6.35 2.65 5.86
N ASN A 64 5.83 2.94 7.05
CA ASN A 64 6.31 4.05 7.86
C ASN A 64 7.49 3.54 8.69
N CYS A 65 8.68 4.03 8.40
CA CYS A 65 9.92 3.69 9.10
C CYS A 65 10.41 4.81 10.04
N ARG A 66 9.52 5.69 10.53
CA ARG A 66 9.88 6.76 11.48
C ARG A 66 10.11 6.28 12.92
N LYS A 67 9.83 5.01 13.20
CA LYS A 67 9.91 4.41 14.53
C LYS A 67 11.23 3.65 14.70
N VAL A 68 11.92 3.87 15.82
CA VAL A 68 13.13 3.14 16.18
C VAL A 68 12.95 2.51 17.56
N TYR A 69 13.26 1.22 17.68
CA TYR A 69 13.42 0.55 18.96
C TYR A 69 14.85 0.71 19.45
N ILE A 70 15.01 1.17 20.69
CA ILE A 70 16.31 1.34 21.34
C ILE A 70 16.36 0.44 22.57
N SER A 71 17.50 -0.19 22.82
CA SER A 71 17.72 -0.90 24.07
C SER A 71 19.18 -0.90 24.48
N TRP A 72 19.42 -1.03 25.79
CA TRP A 72 20.74 -1.20 26.40
C TRP A 72 20.66 -2.14 27.60
N HIS A 73 21.80 -2.67 28.02
CA HIS A 73 21.89 -3.48 29.24
C HIS A 73 21.75 -2.61 30.48
N LYS A 74 21.03 -3.12 31.48
CA LYS A 74 20.98 -2.53 32.81
C LYS A 74 22.34 -2.61 33.50
N ALA A 75 22.51 -1.77 34.52
CA ALA A 75 23.64 -1.84 35.41
C ALA A 75 23.64 -3.22 36.08
N THR A 76 24.75 -3.93 35.90
CA THR A 76 25.02 -5.22 36.53
C THR A 76 26.31 -5.16 37.33
N ARG A 77 26.47 -6.09 38.27
CA ARG A 77 27.72 -6.35 38.97
C ARG A 77 27.91 -7.86 39.15
N SER A 78 29.12 -8.26 39.51
CA SER A 78 29.44 -9.64 39.84
C SER A 78 29.59 -9.82 41.34
N PHE A 79 29.42 -11.06 41.82
CA PHE A 79 29.66 -11.41 43.21
C PHE A 79 30.52 -12.66 43.30
N TRP A 80 31.60 -12.59 44.06
CA TRP A 80 32.43 -13.74 44.40
C TRP A 80 31.92 -14.38 45.69
N LEU A 81 31.50 -15.63 45.58
CA LEU A 81 31.02 -16.44 46.68
C LEU A 81 32.13 -17.40 47.09
N ASN A 82 32.60 -17.29 48.33
CA ASN A 82 33.67 -18.14 48.85
C ASN A 82 33.09 -19.25 49.74
N PHE A 83 33.46 -20.48 49.42
CA PHE A 83 33.05 -21.69 50.13
C PHE A 83 34.27 -22.43 50.67
N GLY A 84 34.07 -23.13 51.78
CA GLY A 84 35.11 -23.99 52.36
C GLY A 84 35.26 -25.35 51.69
N ARG A 85 34.32 -25.75 50.85
CA ARG A 85 34.30 -27.06 50.20
C ARG A 85 33.85 -26.95 48.75
N SER A 86 34.47 -27.74 47.87
CA SER A 86 34.16 -27.77 46.43
C SER A 86 32.77 -28.32 46.13
N ASP A 87 32.31 -29.32 46.88
CA ASP A 87 31.00 -29.95 46.67
C ASP A 87 29.85 -28.96 46.91
N ILE A 88 29.95 -28.11 47.94
CA ILE A 88 28.98 -27.05 48.20
C ILE A 88 29.04 -25.99 47.09
N ALA A 89 30.25 -25.57 46.69
CA ALA A 89 30.42 -24.57 45.63
C ALA A 89 29.84 -25.04 44.29
N ASN A 90 30.11 -26.29 43.88
CA ASN A 90 29.57 -26.89 42.66
C ASN A 90 28.05 -27.03 42.72
N ARG A 91 27.50 -27.47 43.87
CA ARG A 91 26.06 -27.58 44.08
C ARG A 91 25.36 -26.23 43.97
N VAL A 92 25.94 -25.18 44.54
CA VAL A 92 25.39 -23.82 44.45
C VAL A 92 25.44 -23.30 43.00
N ALA A 93 26.57 -23.48 42.31
CA ALA A 93 26.70 -23.10 40.91
C ALA A 93 25.65 -23.79 40.02
N GLN A 94 25.43 -25.09 40.22
CA GLN A 94 24.41 -25.87 39.51
C GLN A 94 22.99 -25.37 39.81
N LYS A 95 22.65 -25.11 41.08
CA LYS A 95 21.32 -24.60 41.46
C LYS A 95 21.02 -23.20 40.89
N PHE A 96 22.03 -22.36 40.72
CA PHE A 96 21.87 -21.11 39.97
C PHE A 96 21.67 -21.36 38.47
N ALA A 97 22.43 -22.29 37.87
CA ALA A 97 22.31 -22.64 36.46
C ALA A 97 20.93 -23.23 36.11
N GLU A 98 20.36 -24.04 37.00
CA GLU A 98 19.00 -24.62 36.88
C GLU A 98 17.89 -23.60 37.20
N GLY A 99 18.25 -22.39 37.65
CA GLY A 99 17.30 -21.32 38.00
C GLY A 99 16.55 -21.54 39.32
N TYR A 100 17.00 -22.49 40.16
CA TYR A 100 16.45 -22.74 41.49
C TYR A 100 16.77 -21.58 42.45
N TYR A 101 17.99 -21.05 42.40
CA TYR A 101 18.35 -19.81 43.08
C TYR A 101 18.27 -18.61 42.15
N LYS A 102 17.76 -17.50 42.68
CA LYS A 102 17.60 -16.23 41.97
C LYS A 102 17.96 -15.09 42.90
N VAL A 103 18.59 -14.05 42.34
CA VAL A 103 18.89 -12.82 43.09
C VAL A 103 17.88 -11.76 42.66
N LEU A 104 17.15 -11.19 43.62
CA LEU A 104 16.04 -10.25 43.34
C LEU A 104 15.02 -10.80 42.32
N GLY A 105 14.78 -12.12 42.35
CA GLY A 105 13.87 -12.81 41.41
C GLY A 105 14.40 -12.98 39.98
N GLN A 106 15.65 -12.58 39.70
CA GLN A 106 16.31 -12.73 38.40
C GLN A 106 17.27 -13.94 38.39
N SER A 107 17.22 -14.73 37.31
CA SER A 107 18.23 -15.77 37.05
C SER A 107 19.56 -15.15 36.67
N VAL A 108 20.64 -15.60 37.31
CA VAL A 108 22.01 -15.09 37.14
C VAL A 108 22.91 -16.18 36.55
N THR A 109 24.00 -15.78 35.90
CA THR A 109 24.98 -16.71 35.33
C THR A 109 26.07 -17.00 36.36
N CYS A 110 26.62 -18.20 36.36
CA CYS A 110 27.70 -18.60 37.26
C CYS A 110 28.95 -19.00 36.47
N SER A 111 30.13 -18.67 36.99
CA SER A 111 31.39 -19.18 36.46
C SER A 111 31.65 -20.61 36.94
N ASP A 112 32.59 -21.28 36.27
CA ASP A 112 33.19 -22.50 36.81
C ASP A 112 33.80 -22.25 38.19
N VAL A 113 33.72 -23.26 39.05
CA VAL A 113 34.25 -23.20 40.40
C VAL A 113 35.77 -23.22 40.37
N LYS A 114 36.42 -22.20 40.94
CA LYS A 114 37.88 -22.11 41.03
C LYS A 114 38.35 -22.41 42.45
N GLY A 115 39.25 -23.37 42.61
CA GLY A 115 39.90 -23.66 43.89
C GLY A 115 41.20 -22.87 44.03
N GLY A 116 41.41 -22.21 45.18
CA GLY A 116 42.69 -21.59 45.50
C GLY A 116 43.80 -22.64 45.70
N ALA A 117 44.96 -22.47 45.05
CA ALA A 117 46.13 -23.28 45.38
C ALA A 117 46.65 -22.89 46.79
N PRO A 118 47.07 -23.84 47.63
CA PRO A 118 47.65 -23.52 48.93
C PRO A 118 48.92 -22.68 48.73
N ARG A 119 48.93 -21.42 49.18
CA ARG A 119 50.17 -20.66 49.30
C ARG A 119 50.95 -21.23 50.48
N GLY A 120 52.13 -21.78 50.19
CA GLY A 120 53.05 -22.32 51.21
C GLY A 120 53.45 -21.26 52.26
N PRO A 121 53.89 -21.70 53.45
CA PRO A 121 54.03 -20.83 54.60
C PRO A 121 55.24 -19.90 54.45
N LYS A 122 55.02 -18.59 54.35
CA LYS A 122 56.00 -17.59 54.78
C LYS A 122 55.44 -16.89 56.02
N GLY A 123 55.87 -17.39 57.18
CA GLY A 123 55.92 -16.70 58.47
C GLY A 123 54.63 -16.05 58.99
N GLY A 124 54.03 -16.68 60.02
CA GLY A 124 52.97 -16.09 60.83
C GLY A 124 51.66 -16.86 60.77
N PHE A 125 51.14 -17.25 61.93
CA PHE A 125 49.93 -18.05 62.11
C PHE A 125 48.69 -17.38 61.48
N SER A 126 48.42 -17.70 60.22
CA SER A 126 47.10 -17.59 59.59
C SER A 126 47.02 -18.59 58.45
N HIS A 127 46.48 -19.78 58.73
CA HIS A 127 46.10 -20.74 57.71
C HIS A 127 44.91 -20.13 56.95
N ASN A 128 45.15 -19.52 55.79
CA ASN A 128 44.05 -19.09 54.93
C ASN A 128 43.45 -20.36 54.30
N PRO A 129 42.21 -20.78 54.64
CA PRO A 129 41.66 -22.03 54.14
C PRO A 129 41.53 -21.96 52.62
N VAL A 130 41.73 -23.08 51.92
CA VAL A 130 41.43 -23.19 50.48
C VAL A 130 40.01 -22.70 50.22
N ALA A 131 39.89 -21.51 49.63
CA ALA A 131 38.62 -20.94 49.25
C ALA A 131 38.25 -21.48 47.87
N TRP A 132 37.09 -22.12 47.78
CA TRP A 132 36.45 -22.45 46.52
C TRP A 132 35.54 -21.29 46.15
N THR A 133 35.81 -20.64 45.02
CA THR A 133 35.12 -19.42 44.61
C THR A 133 34.20 -19.69 43.43
N VAL A 134 32.97 -19.21 43.55
CA VAL A 134 31.98 -19.14 42.46
C VAL A 134 31.70 -17.67 42.17
N MET A 135 31.85 -17.25 40.92
CA MET A 135 31.49 -15.89 40.51
C MET A 135 30.07 -15.92 39.94
N LEU A 136 29.16 -15.17 40.55
CA LEU A 136 27.87 -14.83 39.95
C LEU A 136 28.07 -13.62 39.03
N CYS A 137 27.66 -13.73 37.78
CA CYS A 137 27.71 -12.69 36.76
C CYS A 137 26.30 -12.18 36.44
N ASP A 138 26.23 -11.00 35.82
CA ASP A 138 24.97 -10.34 35.39
C ASP A 138 23.95 -10.12 36.52
N VAL A 139 24.41 -9.98 37.76
CA VAL A 139 23.55 -9.68 38.92
C VAL A 139 23.12 -8.21 38.85
N PRO A 140 21.85 -7.85 39.18
CA PRO A 140 21.42 -6.46 39.20
C PRO A 140 22.37 -5.55 39.98
N GLY A 141 22.71 -4.38 39.44
CA GLY A 141 23.73 -3.49 39.99
C GLY A 141 23.40 -2.92 41.38
N ASP A 142 22.12 -2.84 41.70
CA ASP A 142 21.56 -2.43 42.99
C ASP A 142 21.51 -3.56 44.03
N ALA A 143 21.77 -4.82 43.63
CA ALA A 143 21.78 -5.96 44.55
C ALA A 143 22.86 -5.81 45.62
N THR A 144 22.51 -6.15 46.85
CA THR A 144 23.40 -6.15 48.02
C THR A 144 23.86 -7.56 48.36
N ASN A 145 24.84 -7.68 49.27
CA ASN A 145 25.26 -8.99 49.79
C ASN A 145 24.10 -9.74 50.45
N LYS A 146 23.18 -8.99 51.08
CA LYS A 146 21.98 -9.55 51.69
C LYS A 146 21.05 -10.15 50.64
N ASP A 147 20.82 -9.48 49.52
CA ASP A 147 19.94 -9.99 48.47
C ASP A 147 20.48 -11.29 47.83
N VAL A 148 21.80 -11.41 47.70
CA VAL A 148 22.45 -12.64 47.23
C VAL A 148 22.33 -13.75 48.27
N GLN A 149 22.50 -13.43 49.55
CA GLN A 149 22.34 -14.39 50.65
C GLN A 149 20.89 -14.86 50.80
N ASP A 150 19.93 -13.94 50.73
CA ASP A 150 18.49 -14.22 50.76
C ASP A 150 18.07 -15.03 49.52
N GLY A 151 18.73 -14.82 48.38
CA GLY A 151 18.59 -15.63 47.16
C GLY A 151 19.03 -17.09 47.28
N ILE A 152 19.85 -17.42 48.29
CA ILE A 152 20.30 -18.79 48.60
C ILE A 152 19.51 -19.30 49.80
N HIS A 153 18.32 -19.86 49.52
CA HIS A 153 17.34 -20.17 50.56
C HIS A 153 17.70 -21.40 51.39
N THR A 154 18.61 -22.26 50.91
CA THR A 154 19.01 -23.48 51.62
C THR A 154 20.11 -23.17 52.65
N PRO A 155 19.89 -23.44 53.95
CA PRO A 155 20.84 -23.07 55.00
C PRO A 155 22.26 -23.65 54.84
N TYR A 156 22.36 -24.88 54.32
CA TYR A 156 23.65 -25.57 54.12
C TYR A 156 24.42 -25.11 52.88
N ASP A 157 23.83 -24.23 52.07
CA ASP A 157 24.42 -23.70 50.83
C ASP A 157 24.93 -22.27 51.01
N ARG A 158 24.91 -21.74 52.23
CA ARG A 158 25.33 -20.36 52.51
C ARG A 158 26.85 -20.18 52.33
N PRO A 159 27.28 -19.17 51.55
CA PRO A 159 28.69 -18.86 51.39
C PRO A 159 29.28 -18.33 52.69
N ARG A 160 30.59 -18.55 52.89
CA ARG A 160 31.33 -18.02 54.05
C ARG A 160 31.60 -16.53 53.91
N HIS A 161 31.82 -16.09 52.67
CA HIS A 161 32.07 -14.70 52.34
C HIS A 161 31.48 -14.38 50.97
N ILE A 162 30.90 -13.18 50.88
CA ILE A 162 30.32 -12.62 49.66
C ILE A 162 31.04 -11.31 49.39
N GLU A 163 31.80 -11.28 48.30
CA GLU A 163 32.53 -10.09 47.88
C GLU A 163 31.92 -9.56 46.58
N PRO A 164 31.41 -8.33 46.55
CA PRO A 164 30.86 -7.75 45.34
C PRO A 164 31.90 -7.03 44.49
N SER A 165 31.74 -7.08 43.17
CA SER A 165 32.46 -6.23 42.25
C SER A 165 31.87 -4.80 42.24
N PRO A 166 32.64 -3.81 41.75
CA PRO A 166 32.08 -2.55 41.32
C PRO A 166 30.94 -2.77 40.31
N VAL A 167 29.98 -1.85 40.29
CA VAL A 167 28.88 -1.86 39.34
C VAL A 167 29.40 -1.45 37.96
N SER A 168 28.92 -2.09 36.89
CA SER A 168 29.31 -1.81 35.50
C SER A 168 29.12 -0.34 35.10
N TYR A 169 28.09 0.33 35.61
CA TYR A 169 27.92 1.78 35.57
C TYR A 169 26.93 2.23 36.65
N TYR A 170 26.99 3.51 37.05
CA TYR A 170 26.21 4.06 38.19
C TYR A 170 25.00 4.91 37.79
N ALA A 171 24.87 5.26 36.51
CA ALA A 171 23.76 6.08 36.03
C ALA A 171 22.41 5.36 36.12
N SER A 172 21.35 6.08 36.45
CA SER A 172 19.99 5.56 36.46
C SER A 172 19.44 5.37 35.04
N ASP A 173 18.43 4.51 34.89
CA ASP A 173 17.75 4.29 33.60
C ASP A 173 17.24 5.60 32.98
N THR A 174 16.78 6.54 33.81
CA THR A 174 16.34 7.89 33.38
C THR A 174 17.50 8.73 32.88
N GLN A 175 18.64 8.74 33.58
CA GLN A 175 19.83 9.49 33.16
C GLN A 175 20.37 8.98 31.81
N VAL A 176 20.47 7.65 31.66
CA VAL A 176 20.85 7.04 30.38
C VAL A 176 19.82 7.38 29.31
N GLY A 177 18.52 7.33 29.65
CA GLY A 177 17.42 7.71 28.75
C GLY A 177 17.52 9.13 28.21
N LEU A 178 17.84 10.11 29.06
CA LEU A 178 18.03 11.51 28.65
C LEU A 178 19.22 11.67 27.70
N GLN A 179 20.34 10.98 27.97
CA GLN A 179 21.49 11.01 27.07
C GLN A 179 21.20 10.31 25.74
N VAL A 180 20.53 9.16 25.76
CA VAL A 180 20.09 8.47 24.54
C VAL A 180 19.17 9.36 23.72
N ARG A 181 18.22 10.05 24.36
CA ARG A 181 17.37 11.02 23.67
C ARG A 181 18.18 12.15 23.02
N SER A 182 19.13 12.74 23.75
CA SER A 182 20.02 13.78 23.21
C SER A 182 20.79 13.29 21.98
N LEU A 183 21.35 12.07 22.04
CA LEU A 183 22.05 11.46 20.90
C LEU A 183 21.12 11.24 19.69
N LEU A 184 19.87 10.84 19.91
CA LEU A 184 18.89 10.71 18.84
C LEU A 184 18.53 12.07 18.23
N GLU A 185 18.41 13.11 19.05
CA GLU A 185 18.12 14.49 18.62
C GLU A 185 19.26 15.12 17.80
N GLU A 186 20.49 14.61 17.89
CA GLU A 186 21.59 14.97 16.99
C GLU A 186 21.36 14.47 15.55
N HIS A 187 20.67 13.34 15.38
CA HIS A 187 20.24 12.85 14.07
C HIS A 187 18.96 13.54 13.63
N GLY A 188 18.02 13.78 14.54
CA GLY A 188 16.82 14.53 14.22
C GLY A 188 15.74 14.77 15.24
N ARG A 189 14.82 15.67 14.88
CA ARG A 189 13.71 16.05 15.73
C ARG A 189 12.79 14.85 15.97
N LEU A 190 12.56 14.59 17.26
CA LEU A 190 11.69 13.52 17.71
C LEU A 190 10.27 14.05 17.83
N GLU A 191 9.33 13.36 17.17
CA GLU A 191 7.89 13.49 17.40
C GLU A 191 7.56 13.00 18.82
N SER A 192 8.17 11.88 19.24
CA SER A 192 8.07 11.41 20.62
C SER A 192 9.23 10.50 21.03
N PHE A 193 9.53 10.46 22.32
CA PHE A 193 10.45 9.52 22.94
C PHE A 193 9.79 8.91 24.18
N TYR A 194 9.65 7.59 24.17
CA TYR A 194 9.00 6.84 25.25
C TYR A 194 9.99 5.88 25.92
N LEU A 195 10.22 6.12 27.21
CA LEU A 195 10.98 5.26 28.10
C LEU A 195 10.03 4.75 29.20
N PRO A 196 9.78 3.44 29.31
CA PRO A 196 8.98 2.87 30.38
C PRO A 196 9.64 3.13 31.75
N PRO A 197 8.86 3.49 32.80
CA PRO A 197 9.40 3.82 34.12
C PRO A 197 10.00 2.61 34.87
N THR A 198 9.57 1.39 34.53
CA THR A 198 10.15 0.15 35.08
C THR A 198 10.28 -0.90 33.98
N SER A 199 11.40 -1.63 33.99
CA SER A 199 11.59 -2.81 33.15
C SER A 199 12.02 -4.00 34.00
N LYS A 200 11.35 -5.15 33.85
CA LYS A 200 11.68 -6.38 34.60
C LYS A 200 12.80 -7.21 33.96
N GLY A 201 13.31 -6.78 32.81
CA GLY A 201 14.34 -7.50 32.05
C GLY A 201 15.75 -6.98 32.31
N ARG A 202 16.75 -7.75 31.85
CA ARG A 202 18.18 -7.38 31.87
C ARG A 202 18.52 -6.16 31.00
N ARG A 203 17.60 -5.75 30.14
CA ARG A 203 17.75 -4.64 29.20
C ARG A 203 16.64 -3.63 29.39
N VAL A 204 17.01 -2.36 29.36
CA VAL A 204 16.07 -1.25 29.24
C VAL A 204 15.67 -1.13 27.76
N LYS A 205 14.40 -0.84 27.50
CA LYS A 205 13.86 -0.67 26.16
C LYS A 205 13.21 0.70 26.07
N ALA A 206 13.52 1.46 25.02
CA ALA A 206 12.91 2.72 24.69
C ALA A 206 12.40 2.70 23.26
N VAL A 207 11.48 3.61 22.95
CA VAL A 207 10.91 3.78 21.62
C VAL A 207 11.01 5.25 21.24
N ALA A 208 11.56 5.52 20.07
CA ALA A 208 11.61 6.87 19.51
C ALA A 208 10.79 6.92 18.22
N TRP A 209 10.07 8.03 18.04
CA TRP A 209 9.42 8.39 16.78
C TRP A 209 10.04 9.68 16.30
N PHE A 210 10.57 9.64 15.08
CA PHE A 210 11.08 10.81 14.40
C PHE A 210 9.98 11.49 13.61
N GLU A 211 10.10 12.81 13.40
CA GLU A 211 9.21 13.51 12.47
C GLU A 211 9.44 13.01 11.03
N ASP A 212 10.70 12.68 10.69
CA ASP A 212 11.14 12.23 9.37
C ASP A 212 11.72 10.81 9.35
N GLU A 213 11.50 10.10 8.25
CA GLU A 213 11.99 8.73 8.05
C GLU A 213 13.52 8.66 7.90
N ALA A 214 14.11 9.62 7.19
CA ALA A 214 15.56 9.68 6.99
C ALA A 214 16.33 9.78 8.33
N ASP A 215 15.74 10.40 9.33
CA ASP A 215 16.34 10.62 10.64
C ASP A 215 16.34 9.33 11.45
N ALA A 216 15.23 8.60 11.40
CA ALA A 216 15.11 7.28 12.00
C ALA A 216 16.14 6.31 11.42
N ILE A 217 16.35 6.36 10.10
CA ILE A 217 17.39 5.58 9.41
C ILE A 217 18.79 6.03 9.85
N SER A 218 19.05 7.34 9.88
CA SER A 218 20.35 7.88 10.29
C SER A 218 20.68 7.53 11.74
N ALA A 219 19.70 7.62 12.65
CA ALA A 219 19.86 7.28 14.06
C ALA A 219 20.28 5.82 14.26
N CYS A 220 19.89 4.90 13.38
CA CYS A 220 20.30 3.50 13.46
C CYS A 220 21.83 3.30 13.31
N SER A 221 22.58 4.31 12.86
CA SER A 221 24.06 4.27 12.93
C SER A 221 24.62 4.20 14.36
N LEU A 222 23.83 4.57 15.38
CA LEU A 222 24.18 4.38 16.79
C LEU A 222 24.09 2.91 17.24
N HIS A 223 23.61 2.00 16.39
CA HIS A 223 23.57 0.58 16.70
C HIS A 223 24.98 0.04 16.99
N ASN A 224 25.14 -0.66 18.11
CA ASN A 224 26.41 -1.20 18.61
C ASN A 224 27.45 -0.12 18.96
N LYS A 225 27.06 1.16 19.06
CA LYS A 225 27.92 2.25 19.55
C LYS A 225 27.96 2.25 21.07
N GLN A 226 29.15 2.45 21.62
CA GLN A 226 29.37 2.59 23.06
C GLN A 226 29.05 4.03 23.48
N ILE A 227 28.36 4.20 24.61
CA ILE A 227 28.08 5.53 25.16
C ILE A 227 28.77 5.68 26.51
N SER A 228 29.37 6.85 26.74
CA SER A 228 30.22 7.12 27.92
C SER A 228 29.54 6.79 29.24
N ILE A 229 28.24 7.08 29.37
CA ILE A 229 27.46 6.83 30.58
C ILE A 229 27.24 5.36 30.90
N LEU A 230 27.32 4.48 29.90
CA LEU A 230 27.25 3.03 30.07
C LEU A 230 28.64 2.40 30.26
N GLN A 231 29.70 3.20 30.34
CA GLN A 231 31.08 2.73 30.32
C GLN A 231 31.32 1.83 29.10
N GLN A 232 31.39 0.50 29.26
CA GLN A 232 31.57 -0.48 28.17
C GLN A 232 30.26 -0.91 27.49
N GLY A 233 29.10 -0.49 28.01
CA GLY A 233 27.79 -0.86 27.48
C GLY A 233 27.49 -0.22 26.12
N LYS A 234 26.81 -0.98 25.27
CA LYS A 234 26.47 -0.59 23.90
C LYS A 234 24.96 -0.42 23.72
N LEU A 235 24.60 0.50 22.84
CA LEU A 235 23.22 0.66 22.40
C LEU A 235 22.88 -0.35 21.31
N THR A 236 21.64 -0.82 21.31
CA THR A 236 21.06 -1.61 20.22
C THR A 236 19.88 -0.84 19.68
N LEU A 237 20.00 -0.38 18.44
CA LEU A 237 18.94 0.32 17.73
C LEU A 237 18.42 -0.55 16.59
N THR A 238 17.11 -0.54 16.38
CA THR A 238 16.46 -1.31 15.32
C THR A 238 15.38 -0.45 14.71
N LEU A 239 15.52 -0.18 13.40
CA LEU A 239 14.49 0.48 12.62
C LEU A 239 13.24 -0.40 12.58
N VAL A 240 12.08 0.20 12.80
CA VAL A 240 10.81 -0.52 12.80
C VAL A 240 10.02 -0.12 11.59
N GLN A 241 9.83 -1.07 10.69
CA GLN A 241 8.88 -0.91 9.60
C GLN A 241 7.48 -1.12 10.12
N SER A 242 6.54 -0.26 9.71
CA SER A 242 5.14 -0.41 10.09
C SER A 242 4.20 -0.15 8.93
N VAL A 243 3.16 -0.95 8.83
CA VAL A 243 2.10 -0.81 7.85
C VAL A 243 0.76 -0.77 8.58
N LYS A 244 -0.14 0.09 8.13
CA LYS A 244 -1.53 0.15 8.61
C LYS A 244 -2.44 -0.11 7.42
N VAL A 245 -3.21 -1.19 7.49
CA VAL A 245 -4.14 -1.60 6.43
C VAL A 245 -5.57 -1.40 6.94
N LYS A 246 -6.39 -0.67 6.18
CA LYS A 246 -7.82 -0.49 6.45
C LYS A 246 -8.63 -1.51 5.67
N ILE A 247 -9.43 -2.30 6.39
CA ILE A 247 -10.34 -3.31 5.86
C ILE A 247 -11.75 -2.96 6.33
N GLN A 248 -12.77 -3.21 5.51
CA GLN A 248 -14.16 -3.00 5.91
C GLN A 248 -14.47 -3.83 7.17
N THR A 249 -15.11 -3.23 8.18
CA THR A 249 -15.38 -3.90 9.46
C THR A 249 -16.14 -5.23 9.30
N PRO A 250 -17.19 -5.34 8.45
CA PRO A 250 -17.84 -6.63 8.19
C PRO A 250 -16.91 -7.70 7.60
N VAL A 251 -16.04 -7.31 6.67
CA VAL A 251 -15.04 -8.20 6.04
C VAL A 251 -14.04 -8.71 7.07
N TYR A 252 -13.58 -7.84 7.97
CA TYR A 252 -12.70 -8.21 9.06
C TYR A 252 -13.35 -9.25 9.98
N PHE A 253 -14.59 -9.03 10.42
CA PHE A 253 -15.27 -9.98 11.31
C PHE A 253 -15.53 -11.34 10.64
N ALA A 254 -15.95 -11.33 9.37
CA ALA A 254 -16.15 -12.57 8.60
C ALA A 254 -14.83 -13.34 8.40
N SER A 255 -13.71 -12.64 8.24
CA SER A 255 -12.39 -13.22 7.99
C SER A 255 -11.50 -13.35 9.24
N LYS A 256 -12.07 -13.10 10.43
CA LYS A 256 -11.32 -12.94 11.68
C LYS A 256 -10.45 -14.15 12.00
N SER A 257 -10.97 -15.36 11.84
CA SER A 257 -10.22 -16.59 12.11
C SER A 257 -8.98 -16.74 11.24
N ARG A 258 -9.09 -16.45 9.93
CA ARG A 258 -7.98 -16.48 8.98
C ARG A 258 -6.93 -15.41 9.32
N ILE A 259 -7.39 -14.21 9.67
CA ILE A 259 -6.49 -13.11 10.09
C ILE A 259 -5.74 -13.47 11.38
N GLU A 260 -6.41 -14.07 12.36
CA GLU A 260 -5.78 -14.51 13.62
C GLU A 260 -4.75 -15.63 13.41
N GLU A 261 -4.99 -16.53 12.45
CA GLU A 261 -4.03 -17.57 12.06
C GLU A 261 -2.78 -16.96 11.40
N GLU A 262 -2.96 -16.05 10.45
CA GLU A 262 -1.87 -15.27 9.85
C GLU A 262 -1.08 -14.48 10.92
N MET A 263 -1.78 -13.86 11.88
CA MET A 263 -1.14 -13.14 12.97
C MET A 263 -0.27 -14.03 13.86
N LYS A 264 -0.62 -15.32 14.03
CA LYS A 264 0.25 -16.30 14.74
C LYS A 264 1.52 -16.59 13.94
N ILE A 265 1.41 -16.74 12.62
CA ILE A 265 2.58 -16.93 11.74
C ILE A 265 3.50 -15.73 11.83
N TRP A 266 2.95 -14.52 11.74
CA TRP A 266 3.71 -13.26 11.84
C TRP A 266 4.38 -13.08 13.21
N ALA A 267 3.72 -13.51 14.30
CA ALA A 267 4.33 -13.49 15.63
C ALA A 267 5.57 -14.40 15.72
N GLY A 268 5.54 -15.56 15.05
CA GLY A 268 6.71 -16.44 14.89
C GLY A 268 7.85 -15.78 14.08
N GLN A 269 7.53 -14.82 13.23
CA GLN A 269 8.49 -13.99 12.47
C GLN A 269 8.90 -12.71 13.21
N HIS A 270 8.60 -12.61 14.51
CA HIS A 270 8.89 -11.44 15.34
C HIS A 270 8.18 -10.15 14.90
N LEU A 271 7.07 -10.26 14.17
CA LEU A 271 6.19 -9.14 13.86
C LEU A 271 5.19 -8.93 15.01
N THR A 272 4.89 -7.66 15.29
CA THR A 272 3.84 -7.26 16.21
C THR A 272 2.65 -6.77 15.40
N SER A 273 1.48 -7.35 15.64
CA SER A 273 0.23 -6.98 15.00
C SER A 273 -0.76 -6.44 16.03
N ARG A 274 -1.50 -5.38 15.68
CA ARG A 274 -2.52 -4.75 16.52
C ARG A 274 -3.75 -4.41 15.69
N VAL A 275 -4.91 -4.74 16.20
CA VAL A 275 -6.19 -4.45 15.56
C VAL A 275 -6.85 -3.25 16.24
N TYR A 276 -7.34 -2.32 15.42
CA TYR A 276 -8.05 -1.12 15.82
C TYR A 276 -9.42 -1.14 15.17
N VAL A 277 -10.42 -1.61 15.92
CA VAL A 277 -11.81 -1.68 15.46
C VAL A 277 -12.42 -0.28 15.49
N ASP A 278 -13.12 0.10 14.42
CA ASP A 278 -13.91 1.32 14.26
C ASP A 278 -13.20 2.66 14.55
N THR A 279 -11.87 2.70 14.45
CA THR A 279 -11.12 3.98 14.49
C THR A 279 -11.43 4.90 13.32
N VAL A 280 -11.98 4.35 12.23
CA VAL A 280 -12.61 5.07 11.12
C VAL A 280 -13.98 4.44 10.94
N PRO A 281 -15.08 5.21 10.83
CA PRO A 281 -16.42 4.65 10.68
C PRO A 281 -16.48 3.61 9.56
N GLY A 282 -16.94 2.40 9.87
CA GLY A 282 -17.08 1.29 8.91
C GLY A 282 -15.81 0.52 8.55
N PHE A 283 -14.65 0.91 9.11
CA PHE A 283 -13.37 0.24 8.84
C PHE A 283 -12.66 -0.22 10.12
N THR A 284 -12.11 -1.43 10.05
CA THR A 284 -11.15 -1.96 11.02
C THR A 284 -9.76 -1.80 10.46
N ALA A 285 -8.86 -1.19 11.24
CA ALA A 285 -7.48 -1.00 10.84
C ALA A 285 -6.57 -2.00 11.53
N ILE A 286 -5.74 -2.70 10.76
CA ILE A 286 -4.75 -3.63 11.28
C ILE A 286 -3.37 -3.00 11.07
N LYS A 287 -2.64 -2.82 12.17
CA LYS A 287 -1.26 -2.35 12.14
C LYS A 287 -0.34 -3.54 12.33
N VAL A 288 0.61 -3.72 11.41
CA VAL A 288 1.69 -4.70 11.53
C VAL A 288 3.01 -3.94 11.59
N GLU A 289 3.86 -4.27 12.55
CA GLU A 289 5.17 -3.64 12.72
C GLU A 289 6.26 -4.68 13.04
N GLY A 290 7.47 -4.44 12.53
CA GLY A 290 8.60 -5.37 12.73
C GLY A 290 9.92 -4.80 12.23
N ALA A 291 11.01 -5.48 12.58
CA ALA A 291 12.36 -5.08 12.19
C ALA A 291 12.71 -5.48 10.73
N ASN A 292 12.10 -6.55 10.23
CA ASN A 292 12.33 -7.05 8.88
C ASN A 292 11.30 -6.47 7.89
N ALA A 293 11.78 -5.68 6.94
CA ALA A 293 10.98 -5.06 5.90
C ALA A 293 10.17 -6.07 5.07
N ASN A 294 10.83 -7.16 4.65
CA ASN A 294 10.23 -8.16 3.77
C ASN A 294 9.08 -8.89 4.45
N ASP A 295 9.20 -9.16 5.74
CA ASP A 295 8.16 -9.82 6.53
C ASP A 295 6.93 -8.91 6.68
N VAL A 296 7.16 -7.61 6.94
CA VAL A 296 6.09 -6.60 7.00
C VAL A 296 5.37 -6.44 5.65
N VAL A 297 6.11 -6.46 4.53
CA VAL A 297 5.53 -6.41 3.18
C VAL A 297 4.71 -7.67 2.88
N ARG A 298 5.20 -8.86 3.26
CA ARG A 298 4.44 -10.12 3.12
C ARG A 298 3.16 -10.10 3.92
N ALA A 299 3.20 -9.61 5.16
CA ALA A 299 2.01 -9.45 6.00
C ALA A 299 0.99 -8.48 5.39
N ARG A 300 1.44 -7.35 4.82
CA ARG A 300 0.57 -6.43 4.07
C ARG A 300 -0.11 -7.14 2.90
N LYS A 301 0.65 -7.89 2.09
CA LYS A 301 0.11 -8.61 0.93
C LYS A 301 -0.97 -9.62 1.35
N ALA A 302 -0.72 -10.39 2.41
CA ALA A 302 -1.70 -11.33 2.96
C ALA A 302 -2.99 -10.62 3.41
N LEU A 303 -2.89 -9.46 4.07
CA LEU A 303 -4.06 -8.65 4.43
C LEU A 303 -4.81 -8.13 3.21
N ASP A 304 -4.10 -7.68 2.17
CA ASP A 304 -4.72 -7.22 0.92
C ASP A 304 -5.46 -8.37 0.22
N GLU A 305 -4.89 -9.58 0.16
CA GLU A 305 -5.53 -10.79 -0.38
C GLU A 305 -6.79 -11.16 0.42
N ILE A 306 -6.72 -11.19 1.75
CA ILE A 306 -7.89 -11.45 2.61
C ILE A 306 -8.98 -10.40 2.39
N SER A 307 -8.60 -9.12 2.20
CA SER A 307 -9.56 -8.04 1.99
C SER A 307 -10.28 -8.11 0.63
N GLN A 308 -9.67 -8.77 -0.36
CA GLN A 308 -10.25 -8.94 -1.69
C GLN A 308 -11.32 -10.05 -1.72
N GLY A 309 -11.17 -11.06 -0.87
CA GLY A 309 -12.06 -12.21 -0.74
C GLY A 309 -11.89 -13.24 -1.85
N ASP A 310 -12.45 -14.43 -1.64
CA ASP A 310 -12.34 -15.54 -2.58
C ASP A 310 -13.56 -15.58 -3.51
N ILE A 311 -13.36 -15.63 -4.83
CA ILE A 311 -14.50 -15.74 -5.77
C ILE A 311 -15.16 -17.10 -5.57
N LEU A 312 -16.49 -17.13 -5.38
CA LEU A 312 -17.26 -18.37 -5.33
C LEU A 312 -17.28 -19.01 -6.72
N ARG A 313 -16.66 -20.20 -6.83
CA ARG A 313 -16.57 -20.97 -8.07
C ARG A 313 -17.14 -22.36 -7.88
N ASP A 314 -17.90 -22.82 -8.87
CA ASP A 314 -18.33 -24.21 -9.02
C ASP A 314 -17.51 -24.83 -10.17
N GLY A 315 -16.48 -25.60 -9.81
CA GLY A 315 -15.42 -25.98 -10.75
C GLY A 315 -14.66 -24.74 -11.25
N GLU A 316 -14.61 -24.53 -12.56
CA GLU A 316 -13.95 -23.37 -13.16
C GLU A 316 -14.85 -22.13 -13.26
N ASN A 317 -16.17 -22.31 -13.16
CA ASN A 317 -17.14 -21.25 -13.45
C ASN A 317 -17.51 -20.46 -12.19
N PRO A 318 -17.51 -19.12 -12.23
CA PRO A 318 -18.04 -18.30 -11.15
C PRO A 318 -19.53 -18.59 -10.90
N VAL A 319 -19.91 -18.73 -9.64
CA VAL A 319 -21.32 -18.88 -9.26
C VAL A 319 -22.02 -17.53 -9.43
N TRP A 320 -22.78 -17.40 -10.51
CA TRP A 320 -23.50 -16.18 -10.85
C TRP A 320 -24.81 -16.45 -11.58
N ALA A 321 -25.83 -15.64 -11.27
CA ALA A 321 -27.05 -15.51 -12.06
C ALA A 321 -27.26 -14.03 -12.37
N SER A 322 -27.68 -13.71 -13.59
CA SER A 322 -27.88 -12.33 -14.04
C SER A 322 -28.96 -11.57 -13.24
N ALA A 323 -29.91 -12.28 -12.63
CA ALA A 323 -30.85 -11.71 -11.67
C ALA A 323 -30.18 -11.16 -10.40
N LEU A 324 -28.96 -11.61 -10.07
CA LEU A 324 -28.15 -11.00 -9.00
C LEU A 324 -27.67 -9.59 -9.34
N LYS A 325 -27.83 -9.06 -10.56
CA LYS A 325 -27.53 -7.64 -10.80
C LYS A 325 -28.47 -6.71 -10.00
N THR A 326 -29.66 -7.18 -9.64
CA THR A 326 -30.68 -6.41 -8.92
C THR A 326 -30.78 -6.80 -7.44
N ASN A 327 -31.44 -5.99 -6.60
CA ASN A 327 -31.70 -6.33 -5.19
C ASN A 327 -32.99 -7.17 -5.03
N GLY A 328 -33.36 -7.94 -6.06
CA GLY A 328 -34.57 -8.76 -6.12
C GLY A 328 -34.53 -10.03 -5.24
N SER A 329 -35.47 -10.94 -5.50
CA SER A 329 -35.62 -12.23 -4.78
C SER A 329 -34.29 -13.02 -4.66
N PRO A 330 -33.52 -13.24 -5.74
CA PRO A 330 -32.22 -13.94 -5.68
C PRO A 330 -31.25 -13.34 -4.66
N TYR A 331 -31.17 -12.01 -4.62
CA TYR A 331 -30.24 -11.35 -3.73
C TYR A 331 -30.65 -11.49 -2.26
N LYS A 332 -31.96 -11.41 -1.98
CA LYS A 332 -32.49 -11.65 -0.63
C LYS A 332 -32.22 -13.07 -0.16
N LYS A 333 -32.31 -14.06 -1.06
CA LYS A 333 -31.94 -15.46 -0.77
C LYS A 333 -30.45 -15.58 -0.43
N VAL A 334 -29.56 -14.94 -1.21
CA VAL A 334 -28.11 -14.89 -0.91
C VAL A 334 -27.85 -14.27 0.48
N LYS A 335 -28.55 -13.19 0.84
CA LYS A 335 -28.44 -12.58 2.17
C LYS A 335 -29.00 -13.44 3.31
N ALA A 336 -30.04 -14.24 3.04
CA ALA A 336 -30.52 -15.22 4.00
C ALA A 336 -29.46 -16.31 4.27
N ILE A 337 -28.81 -16.82 3.21
CA ILE A 337 -27.72 -17.80 3.30
C ILE A 337 -26.51 -17.21 4.04
N GLU A 338 -26.18 -15.94 3.78
CA GLU A 338 -25.12 -15.21 4.48
C GLU A 338 -25.34 -15.24 6.01
N LYS A 339 -26.57 -14.96 6.45
CA LYS A 339 -26.97 -14.97 7.86
C LYS A 339 -27.00 -16.38 8.45
N GLU A 340 -27.54 -17.35 7.71
CA GLU A 340 -27.64 -18.75 8.12
C GLU A 340 -26.25 -19.36 8.36
N LEU A 341 -25.35 -19.18 7.41
CA LEU A 341 -24.00 -19.72 7.49
C LEU A 341 -23.06 -18.85 8.32
N GLY A 342 -23.46 -17.65 8.74
CA GLY A 342 -22.59 -16.72 9.48
C GLY A 342 -21.32 -16.39 8.70
N ILE A 343 -21.47 -16.17 7.40
CA ILE A 343 -20.41 -15.75 6.47
C ILE A 343 -20.72 -14.35 5.95
N LEU A 344 -19.89 -13.79 5.09
CA LEU A 344 -20.20 -12.58 4.35
C LEU A 344 -20.04 -12.87 2.86
N ILE A 345 -21.05 -12.52 2.06
CA ILE A 345 -21.00 -12.61 0.61
C ILE A 345 -21.11 -11.19 0.05
N ARG A 346 -20.03 -10.75 -0.59
CA ARG A 346 -19.99 -9.47 -1.28
C ARG A 346 -20.23 -9.68 -2.77
N ARG A 347 -21.03 -8.82 -3.40
CA ARG A 347 -21.49 -9.02 -4.77
C ARG A 347 -20.94 -7.95 -5.70
N ASP A 348 -20.03 -8.31 -6.60
CA ASP A 348 -19.54 -7.39 -7.63
C ASP A 348 -20.42 -7.48 -8.89
N LYS A 349 -21.36 -6.54 -9.02
CA LYS A 349 -22.29 -6.44 -10.17
C LYS A 349 -21.57 -6.24 -11.51
N SER A 350 -20.45 -5.53 -11.50
CA SER A 350 -19.71 -5.17 -12.72
C SER A 350 -18.98 -6.38 -13.30
N LYS A 351 -18.34 -7.17 -12.43
CA LYS A 351 -17.61 -8.38 -12.81
C LYS A 351 -18.49 -9.63 -12.82
N SER A 352 -19.74 -9.53 -12.38
CA SER A 352 -20.64 -10.67 -12.23
C SER A 352 -20.04 -11.77 -11.33
N HIS A 353 -19.47 -11.37 -10.20
CA HIS A 353 -18.83 -12.26 -9.24
C HIS A 353 -19.44 -12.12 -7.84
N LEU A 354 -19.49 -13.23 -7.11
CA LEU A 354 -19.72 -13.26 -5.66
C LEU A 354 -18.40 -13.56 -4.95
N TYR A 355 -17.98 -12.67 -4.04
CA TYR A 355 -16.81 -12.85 -3.19
C TYR A 355 -17.24 -13.36 -1.82
N PHE A 356 -16.62 -14.45 -1.40
CA PHE A 356 -16.82 -15.11 -0.13
C PHE A 356 -15.82 -14.61 0.91
N TYR A 357 -16.32 -14.39 2.11
CA TYR A 357 -15.54 -14.15 3.31
C TYR A 357 -16.09 -15.02 4.44
N GLY A 358 -15.25 -15.86 4.99
CA GLY A 358 -15.65 -16.80 6.04
C GLY A 358 -14.65 -17.92 6.22
N PRO A 359 -14.89 -18.84 7.17
CA PRO A 359 -14.10 -20.05 7.34
C PRO A 359 -14.18 -20.94 6.10
N PHE A 360 -13.04 -21.48 5.65
CA PHE A 360 -12.96 -22.34 4.46
C PHE A 360 -13.89 -23.57 4.54
N ALA A 361 -14.14 -24.10 5.74
CA ALA A 361 -15.08 -25.19 5.98
C ALA A 361 -16.52 -24.92 5.49
N LYS A 362 -16.93 -23.64 5.40
CA LYS A 362 -18.26 -23.23 4.95
C LYS A 362 -18.31 -22.89 3.46
N TYR A 363 -17.17 -22.86 2.77
CA TYR A 363 -17.08 -22.44 1.36
C TYR A 363 -17.92 -23.34 0.45
N GLN A 364 -17.78 -24.66 0.58
CA GLN A 364 -18.55 -25.62 -0.23
C GLN A 364 -20.05 -25.61 0.10
N GLN A 365 -20.40 -25.41 1.38
CA GLN A 365 -21.80 -25.26 1.80
C GLN A 365 -22.44 -24.02 1.19
N ALA A 366 -21.71 -22.89 1.17
CA ALA A 366 -22.16 -21.65 0.55
C ALA A 366 -22.42 -21.83 -0.95
N ILE A 367 -21.53 -22.51 -1.68
CA ILE A 367 -21.72 -22.82 -3.11
C ILE A 367 -23.01 -23.63 -3.30
N ALA A 368 -23.19 -24.71 -2.54
CA ALA A 368 -24.35 -25.59 -2.66
C ALA A 368 -25.67 -24.84 -2.40
N HIS A 369 -25.75 -24.06 -1.31
CA HIS A 369 -26.96 -23.31 -0.94
C HIS A 369 -27.28 -22.21 -1.96
N ILE A 370 -26.26 -21.46 -2.42
CA ILE A 370 -26.47 -20.40 -3.41
C ILE A 370 -26.89 -21.01 -4.75
N ARG A 371 -26.27 -22.10 -5.18
CA ARG A 371 -26.66 -22.79 -6.42
C ARG A 371 -28.11 -23.24 -6.35
N GLU A 372 -28.53 -23.86 -5.26
CA GLU A 372 -29.92 -24.27 -5.05
C GLU A 372 -30.86 -23.07 -5.10
N ALA A 373 -30.54 -21.99 -4.39
CA ALA A 373 -31.34 -20.77 -4.38
C ALA A 373 -31.48 -20.10 -5.77
N LEU A 374 -30.51 -20.32 -6.66
CA LEU A 374 -30.47 -19.78 -8.02
C LEU A 374 -31.02 -20.73 -9.09
N LYS A 375 -31.21 -22.03 -8.81
CA LYS A 375 -31.71 -23.01 -9.79
C LYS A 375 -33.05 -22.60 -10.39
N ASP A 376 -33.98 -22.14 -9.56
CA ASP A 376 -35.34 -21.76 -9.96
C ASP A 376 -35.41 -20.43 -10.74
N GLU A 377 -34.34 -19.62 -10.72
CA GLU A 377 -34.32 -18.25 -11.27
C GLU A 377 -33.56 -18.17 -12.61
N SER A 378 -33.05 -19.30 -13.10
CA SER A 378 -32.28 -19.42 -14.35
C SER A 378 -33.09 -19.15 -15.63
N SER A 379 -34.40 -18.86 -15.52
CA SER A 379 -35.27 -18.81 -16.69
C SER A 379 -35.45 -17.43 -17.33
N PHE A 380 -35.30 -16.29 -16.65
CA PHE A 380 -35.48 -14.98 -17.32
C PHE A 380 -34.66 -13.86 -16.68
N SER A 381 -33.44 -13.66 -17.17
CA SER A 381 -32.83 -12.34 -17.16
C SER A 381 -32.53 -11.99 -18.59
N SER A 382 -33.22 -10.97 -19.08
CA SER A 382 -33.12 -10.51 -20.45
C SER A 382 -32.56 -9.10 -20.46
N HIS A 383 -31.70 -8.84 -21.44
CA HIS A 383 -31.06 -7.54 -21.63
C HIS A 383 -31.77 -6.79 -22.74
N ILE A 384 -31.85 -5.47 -22.57
CA ILE A 384 -32.30 -4.54 -23.61
C ILE A 384 -31.11 -3.63 -23.89
N ASP A 385 -30.49 -3.80 -25.05
CA ASP A 385 -29.47 -2.88 -25.57
C ASP A 385 -30.15 -1.56 -25.97
N LEU A 386 -29.71 -0.46 -25.38
CA LEU A 386 -30.36 0.84 -25.58
C LEU A 386 -29.71 1.59 -26.75
N SER A 387 -30.53 2.03 -27.70
CA SER A 387 -30.12 3.03 -28.68
C SER A 387 -29.72 4.35 -27.99
N PRO A 388 -28.94 5.23 -28.64
CA PRO A 388 -28.57 6.52 -28.05
C PRO A 388 -29.76 7.36 -27.60
N GLU A 389 -30.88 7.33 -28.34
CA GLU A 389 -32.11 8.04 -27.95
C GLU A 389 -32.82 7.38 -26.77
N GLN A 390 -32.91 6.04 -26.76
CA GLN A 390 -33.47 5.28 -25.64
C GLN A 390 -32.65 5.51 -24.37
N PHE A 391 -31.32 5.47 -24.46
CA PHE A 391 -30.41 5.76 -23.36
C PHE A 391 -30.61 7.16 -22.80
N SER A 392 -30.66 8.18 -23.67
CA SER A 392 -30.91 9.57 -23.25
C SER A 392 -32.26 9.71 -22.53
N ARG A 393 -33.32 9.06 -23.02
CA ARG A 393 -34.63 9.03 -22.35
C ARG A 393 -34.58 8.33 -21.00
N MET A 394 -33.89 7.19 -20.90
CA MET A 394 -33.71 6.44 -19.66
C MET A 394 -33.00 7.26 -18.58
N VAL A 395 -31.93 7.98 -18.96
CA VAL A 395 -31.19 8.90 -18.07
C VAL A 395 -32.06 10.09 -17.64
N ARG A 396 -32.91 10.61 -18.54
CA ARG A 396 -33.84 11.73 -18.28
C ARG A 396 -35.14 11.32 -17.57
N GLY A 397 -35.13 10.20 -16.85
CA GLY A 397 -36.25 9.75 -16.02
C GLY A 397 -37.03 8.55 -16.56
N GLY A 398 -36.72 8.06 -17.77
CA GLY A 398 -37.37 6.86 -18.31
C GLY A 398 -37.16 5.60 -17.46
N PHE A 399 -36.03 5.50 -16.75
CA PHE A 399 -35.82 4.39 -15.82
C PHE A 399 -36.82 4.40 -14.64
N LYS A 400 -37.26 5.58 -14.16
CA LYS A 400 -38.29 5.66 -13.13
C LYS A 400 -39.63 5.12 -13.63
N SER A 401 -39.96 5.31 -14.91
CA SER A 401 -41.16 4.73 -15.51
C SER A 401 -41.09 3.21 -15.54
N VAL A 402 -39.91 2.65 -15.81
CA VAL A 402 -39.67 1.21 -15.72
C VAL A 402 -39.82 0.70 -14.28
N GLU A 403 -39.27 1.40 -13.28
CA GLU A 403 -39.45 1.02 -11.88
C GLU A 403 -40.91 1.12 -11.41
N LYS A 404 -41.65 2.13 -11.87
CA LYS A 404 -43.08 2.28 -11.57
C LYS A 404 -43.90 1.13 -12.17
N ALA A 405 -43.55 0.68 -13.38
CA ALA A 405 -44.26 -0.38 -14.07
C ALA A 405 -43.93 -1.79 -13.55
N LEU A 406 -42.67 -2.02 -13.14
CA LEU A 406 -42.19 -3.37 -12.75
C LEU A 406 -42.10 -3.59 -11.25
N GLY A 407 -42.05 -2.51 -10.47
CA GLY A 407 -41.68 -2.52 -9.05
C GLY A 407 -40.18 -2.25 -8.84
N ARG A 408 -39.85 -1.70 -7.67
CA ARG A 408 -38.46 -1.40 -7.28
C ARG A 408 -37.61 -2.67 -7.26
N ASN A 409 -36.35 -2.56 -7.69
CA ASN A 409 -35.35 -3.63 -7.73
C ASN A 409 -35.61 -4.78 -8.74
N VAL A 410 -36.53 -4.63 -9.70
CA VAL A 410 -36.77 -5.64 -10.75
C VAL A 410 -35.89 -5.43 -11.99
N ALA A 411 -35.61 -4.17 -12.33
CA ALA A 411 -34.72 -3.81 -13.44
C ALA A 411 -33.51 -3.02 -12.94
N VAL A 412 -32.39 -3.13 -13.64
CA VAL A 412 -31.16 -2.38 -13.40
C VAL A 412 -30.72 -1.73 -14.69
N PHE A 413 -30.57 -0.41 -14.64
CA PHE A 413 -30.02 0.36 -15.74
C PHE A 413 -28.52 0.53 -15.56
N ASP A 414 -27.75 -0.11 -16.45
CA ASP A 414 -26.30 0.01 -16.49
C ASP A 414 -25.92 1.17 -17.43
N VAL A 415 -25.51 2.28 -16.81
CA VAL A 415 -25.14 3.52 -17.51
C VAL A 415 -23.83 3.35 -18.28
N ILE A 416 -22.96 2.43 -17.85
CA ILE A 416 -21.64 2.19 -18.46
C ILE A 416 -21.81 1.36 -19.73
N SER A 417 -22.53 0.25 -19.64
CA SER A 417 -22.77 -0.64 -20.80
C SER A 417 -23.96 -0.23 -21.66
N LYS A 418 -24.70 0.82 -21.27
CA LYS A 418 -25.90 1.34 -21.94
C LYS A 418 -26.98 0.26 -22.12
N ARG A 419 -27.20 -0.53 -21.07
CA ARG A 419 -28.11 -1.68 -21.08
C ARG A 419 -29.11 -1.61 -19.95
N LEU A 420 -30.34 -2.03 -20.21
CA LEU A 420 -31.33 -2.30 -19.17
C LEU A 420 -31.38 -3.82 -18.95
N THR A 421 -31.09 -4.27 -17.74
CA THR A 421 -31.22 -5.68 -17.35
C THR A 421 -32.50 -5.85 -16.54
N VAL A 422 -33.39 -6.74 -16.98
CA VAL A 422 -34.62 -7.07 -16.26
C VAL A 422 -34.42 -8.43 -15.59
N GLY A 423 -34.51 -8.49 -14.26
CA GLY A 423 -34.38 -9.70 -13.45
C GLY A 423 -35.75 -10.24 -13.02
N GLY A 424 -36.67 -10.38 -13.97
CA GLY A 424 -38.10 -10.66 -13.74
C GLY A 424 -38.67 -11.65 -14.74
N THR A 425 -39.99 -11.89 -14.71
CA THR A 425 -40.67 -12.80 -15.65
C THR A 425 -40.64 -12.27 -17.09
N ARG A 426 -40.92 -13.12 -18.10
CA ARG A 426 -41.09 -12.69 -19.51
C ARG A 426 -42.05 -11.50 -19.64
N GLN A 427 -43.14 -11.53 -18.88
CA GLN A 427 -44.13 -10.46 -18.84
C GLN A 427 -43.53 -9.14 -18.33
N GLN A 428 -42.65 -9.19 -17.32
CA GLN A 428 -41.92 -8.00 -16.83
C GLN A 428 -40.88 -7.51 -17.85
N TYR A 429 -40.25 -8.40 -18.61
CA TYR A 429 -39.38 -8.00 -19.72
C TYR A 429 -40.15 -7.28 -20.83
N ASP A 430 -41.31 -7.82 -21.24
CA ASP A 430 -42.14 -7.23 -22.29
C ASP A 430 -42.66 -5.84 -21.87
N ILE A 431 -43.06 -5.68 -20.61
CA ILE A 431 -43.43 -4.38 -20.03
C ILE A 431 -42.24 -3.41 -20.04
N ALA A 432 -41.04 -3.87 -19.65
CA ALA A 432 -39.83 -3.04 -19.67
C ALA A 432 -39.50 -2.56 -21.10
N LEU A 433 -39.60 -3.46 -22.07
CA LEU A 433 -39.32 -3.20 -23.47
C LEU A 433 -40.32 -2.20 -24.07
N ALA A 434 -41.61 -2.33 -23.72
CA ALA A 434 -42.64 -1.37 -24.11
C ALA A 434 -42.33 0.05 -23.58
N VAL A 435 -41.96 0.17 -22.29
CA VAL A 435 -41.58 1.45 -21.68
C VAL A 435 -40.32 2.04 -22.32
N VAL A 436 -39.30 1.22 -22.58
CA VAL A 436 -38.07 1.65 -23.28
C VAL A 436 -38.36 2.18 -24.69
N ASN A 437 -39.31 1.55 -25.40
CA ASN A 437 -39.71 1.98 -26.74
C ASN A 437 -40.61 3.22 -26.74
N GLY A 438 -41.04 3.70 -25.58
CA GLY A 438 -41.85 4.92 -25.45
C GLY A 438 -43.35 4.68 -25.50
N ALA A 439 -43.81 3.46 -25.22
CA ALA A 439 -45.21 3.26 -24.89
C ALA A 439 -45.51 3.98 -23.57
N ASP A 440 -46.54 4.83 -23.56
CA ASP A 440 -47.11 5.31 -22.31
C ASP A 440 -47.56 4.08 -21.52
N ALA A 441 -47.04 3.94 -20.30
CA ALA A 441 -47.40 2.84 -19.43
C ALA A 441 -48.93 2.77 -19.34
N VAL A 442 -49.49 1.62 -19.70
CA VAL A 442 -50.91 1.28 -19.53
C VAL A 442 -51.39 1.85 -18.18
N GLU A 443 -52.53 2.54 -18.23
CA GLU A 443 -53.15 3.29 -17.13
C GLU A 443 -52.99 2.60 -15.75
N ILE A 444 -51.98 3.02 -14.97
CA ILE A 444 -51.88 2.71 -13.55
C ILE A 444 -51.90 4.03 -12.79
N ARG A 445 -53.06 4.21 -12.15
CA ARG A 445 -53.55 5.33 -11.31
C ARG A 445 -52.49 6.32 -10.83
N ASP A 446 -52.80 7.59 -11.08
CA ASP A 446 -52.22 8.75 -10.46
C ASP A 446 -52.09 8.60 -8.95
N VAL A 447 -50.84 8.60 -8.49
CA VAL A 447 -50.46 9.27 -7.24
C VAL A 447 -49.27 10.16 -7.58
N ALA A 448 -49.59 11.44 -7.66
CA ALA A 448 -48.75 12.64 -7.59
C ALA A 448 -47.24 12.49 -7.87
N ALA A 449 -46.83 13.15 -8.95
CA ALA A 449 -45.48 13.67 -9.12
C ALA A 449 -45.06 14.54 -7.91
N SER A 450 -44.15 14.03 -7.08
CA SER A 450 -43.15 14.81 -6.32
C SER A 450 -42.37 13.91 -5.35
N GLN A 451 -41.58 12.97 -5.87
CA GLN A 451 -40.44 12.49 -5.09
C GLN A 451 -39.20 12.49 -6.00
N SER A 452 -38.27 13.39 -5.66
CA SER A 452 -36.84 13.24 -5.95
C SER A 452 -36.39 11.81 -5.59
N LEU A 453 -35.20 11.38 -6.04
CA LEU A 453 -34.55 10.19 -5.46
C LEU A 453 -34.86 10.14 -3.96
N THR A 454 -35.49 9.07 -3.47
CA THR A 454 -35.79 8.98 -2.04
C THR A 454 -34.45 9.07 -1.29
N GLU A 455 -34.40 9.81 -0.17
CA GLU A 455 -33.18 9.90 0.65
C GLU A 455 -32.69 8.47 0.95
N GLY A 456 -31.53 8.09 0.40
CA GLY A 456 -30.95 6.76 0.59
C GLY A 456 -30.72 5.91 -0.67
N ASP A 457 -31.25 6.30 -1.85
CA ASP A 457 -31.00 5.54 -3.08
C ASP A 457 -29.66 5.87 -3.74
N CYS A 458 -28.95 4.82 -4.19
CA CYS A 458 -27.67 4.96 -4.86
C CYS A 458 -27.84 5.52 -6.28
N PRO A 459 -27.15 6.62 -6.66
CA PRO A 459 -27.32 7.23 -7.98
C PRO A 459 -26.67 6.45 -9.13
N ILE A 460 -25.95 5.37 -8.84
CA ILE A 460 -25.28 4.52 -9.84
C ILE A 460 -26.15 3.32 -10.19
N CYS A 461 -26.63 2.59 -9.20
CA CYS A 461 -27.45 1.40 -9.43
C CYS A 461 -28.95 1.66 -9.30
N PHE A 462 -29.35 2.83 -8.80
CA PHE A 462 -30.74 3.24 -8.55
C PHE A 462 -31.49 2.29 -7.61
N CYS A 463 -30.77 1.61 -6.71
CA CYS A 463 -31.35 0.79 -5.66
C CYS A 463 -31.09 1.46 -4.29
N GLU A 464 -31.85 1.05 -3.28
CA GLU A 464 -31.55 1.37 -1.88
C GLU A 464 -30.08 1.05 -1.56
N ALA A 465 -29.38 2.02 -0.98
CA ALA A 465 -27.93 1.94 -0.80
C ALA A 465 -27.54 0.88 0.24
N GLU A 466 -27.05 -0.26 -0.24
CA GLU A 466 -26.40 -1.25 0.60
C GLU A 466 -25.04 -0.78 1.10
N THR A 467 -24.82 -0.88 2.42
CA THR A 467 -23.63 -0.34 3.10
C THR A 467 -23.39 1.12 2.68
N PRO A 468 -24.28 2.04 3.09
CA PRO A 468 -24.36 3.37 2.52
C PRO A 468 -23.10 4.20 2.81
N VAL A 469 -22.54 4.79 1.75
CA VAL A 469 -21.51 5.82 1.82
C VAL A 469 -22.16 7.15 1.55
N GLN A 470 -22.21 8.01 2.58
CA GLN A 470 -22.69 9.37 2.43
C GLN A 470 -21.52 10.29 2.10
N THR A 471 -21.61 10.97 0.97
CA THR A 471 -20.59 11.91 0.48
C THR A 471 -20.80 13.32 1.03
N SER A 472 -19.81 14.18 0.87
CA SER A 472 -19.83 15.60 1.27
C SER A 472 -20.97 16.39 0.64
N CYS A 473 -21.44 16.00 -0.55
CA CYS A 473 -22.62 16.57 -1.21
C CYS A 473 -23.96 15.92 -0.78
N LYS A 474 -23.95 15.09 0.28
CA LYS A 474 -25.08 14.36 0.87
C LYS A 474 -25.71 13.29 -0.01
N HIS A 475 -25.11 12.97 -1.17
CA HIS A 475 -25.55 11.82 -1.98
C HIS A 475 -25.04 10.53 -1.35
N THR A 476 -25.94 9.55 -1.26
CA THR A 476 -25.67 8.23 -0.69
C THR A 476 -25.39 7.24 -1.80
N TYR A 477 -24.31 6.47 -1.68
CA TYR A 477 -23.94 5.42 -2.62
C TYR A 477 -23.93 4.06 -1.93
N CYS A 478 -24.16 2.98 -2.67
CA CYS A 478 -23.60 1.70 -2.23
C CYS A 478 -22.08 1.82 -2.18
N LEU A 479 -21.43 1.28 -1.16
CA LEU A 479 -19.97 1.30 -1.03
C LEU A 479 -19.28 0.77 -2.30
N GLU A 480 -19.76 -0.34 -2.85
CA GLU A 480 -19.22 -0.94 -4.08
C GLU A 480 -19.38 -0.03 -5.30
N CYS A 481 -20.55 0.59 -5.47
CA CYS A 481 -20.81 1.52 -6.56
C CYS A 481 -19.89 2.74 -6.46
N PHE A 482 -19.66 3.24 -5.25
CA PHE A 482 -18.72 4.31 -5.00
C PHE A 482 -17.27 3.91 -5.34
N GLU A 483 -16.81 2.75 -4.86
CA GLU A 483 -15.47 2.23 -5.17
C GLU A 483 -15.26 2.01 -6.68
N ALA A 484 -16.25 1.43 -7.37
CA ALA A 484 -16.21 1.21 -8.81
C ALA A 484 -16.17 2.54 -9.58
N SER A 485 -17.00 3.51 -9.19
CA SER A 485 -16.99 4.86 -9.75
C SER A 485 -15.61 5.52 -9.63
N CYS A 486 -15.00 5.45 -8.43
CA CYS A 486 -13.67 5.99 -8.19
C CYS A 486 -12.61 5.34 -9.08
N LYS A 487 -12.63 4.00 -9.23
CA LYS A 487 -11.70 3.27 -10.11
C LYS A 487 -11.90 3.64 -11.59
N SER A 488 -13.13 3.88 -12.00
CA SER A 488 -13.48 4.23 -13.40
C SER A 488 -13.22 5.69 -13.79
N ALA A 489 -12.85 6.54 -12.83
CA ALA A 489 -12.66 7.97 -13.06
C ALA A 489 -11.62 8.28 -14.16
N ALA A 490 -10.60 7.42 -14.31
CA ALA A 490 -9.57 7.56 -15.33
C ALA A 490 -10.07 7.34 -16.76
N SER A 491 -11.15 6.56 -16.93
CA SER A 491 -11.73 6.26 -18.24
C SER A 491 -12.73 7.33 -18.71
N THR A 492 -13.23 8.16 -17.79
CA THR A 492 -14.37 9.06 -18.05
C THR A 492 -13.95 10.52 -18.27
N SER A 493 -12.73 10.89 -17.84
CA SER A 493 -12.26 12.28 -17.85
C SER A 493 -11.59 12.66 -19.19
N LYS A 494 -12.02 13.79 -19.79
CA LYS A 494 -11.49 14.27 -21.09
C LYS A 494 -10.26 15.16 -20.95
N ASN A 495 -10.16 15.93 -19.86
CA ASN A 495 -9.13 16.97 -19.68
C ASN A 495 -8.33 16.87 -18.36
N ASP A 496 -8.88 16.24 -17.31
CA ASP A 496 -8.26 16.20 -15.97
C ASP A 496 -8.86 15.05 -15.14
N PHE A 497 -8.01 14.27 -14.44
CA PHE A 497 -8.47 13.16 -13.61
C PHE A 497 -9.24 13.70 -12.40
N ARG A 498 -10.56 13.50 -12.42
CA ARG A 498 -11.43 14.00 -11.35
C ARG A 498 -12.47 12.95 -11.04
N VAL A 499 -12.53 12.55 -9.77
CA VAL A 499 -13.64 11.74 -9.27
C VAL A 499 -14.80 12.66 -8.92
N LYS A 500 -15.86 12.61 -9.72
CA LYS A 500 -17.04 13.46 -9.57
C LYS A 500 -18.23 12.69 -9.06
N CYS A 501 -19.05 13.36 -8.27
CA CYS A 501 -20.35 12.86 -7.85
C CYS A 501 -21.25 12.59 -9.08
N GLN A 502 -21.94 11.45 -9.07
CA GLN A 502 -22.95 11.05 -10.08
C GLN A 502 -24.39 11.30 -9.60
N GLY A 503 -24.55 11.95 -8.44
CA GLY A 503 -25.84 12.33 -7.88
C GLY A 503 -26.65 13.23 -8.82
N ASN A 504 -27.96 13.28 -8.58
CA ASN A 504 -28.91 14.08 -9.37
C ASN A 504 -28.89 13.78 -10.88
N GLY A 505 -28.75 12.50 -11.26
CA GLY A 505 -28.65 12.10 -12.67
C GLY A 505 -27.39 12.61 -13.36
N GLY A 506 -26.27 12.67 -12.64
CA GLY A 506 -24.98 13.15 -13.16
C GLY A 506 -24.82 14.67 -13.25
N THR A 507 -25.77 15.44 -12.70
CA THR A 507 -25.70 16.92 -12.72
C THR A 507 -24.98 17.51 -11.51
N CYS A 508 -24.70 16.71 -10.48
CA CYS A 508 -23.90 17.17 -9.33
C CYS A 508 -22.47 17.50 -9.77
N SER A 509 -22.02 18.73 -9.49
CA SER A 509 -20.69 19.22 -9.88
C SER A 509 -19.60 18.96 -8.84
N THR A 510 -19.95 18.35 -7.69
CA THR A 510 -19.01 18.09 -6.60
C THR A 510 -17.89 17.14 -7.04
N ILE A 511 -16.65 17.53 -6.76
CA ILE A 511 -15.46 16.71 -6.92
C ILE A 511 -15.02 16.24 -5.54
N PHE A 512 -14.83 14.94 -5.39
CA PHE A 512 -14.39 14.37 -4.11
C PHE A 512 -12.94 14.73 -3.84
N THR A 513 -12.66 15.16 -2.61
CA THR A 513 -11.30 15.51 -2.19
C THR A 513 -10.46 14.26 -1.93
N LEU A 514 -9.13 14.37 -1.98
CA LEU A 514 -8.23 13.27 -1.59
C LEU A 514 -8.48 12.79 -0.16
N GLN A 515 -8.84 13.70 0.75
CA GLN A 515 -9.18 13.35 2.13
C GLN A 515 -10.46 12.52 2.19
N GLU A 516 -11.51 12.95 1.50
CA GLU A 516 -12.78 12.23 1.43
C GLU A 516 -12.60 10.83 0.83
N LEU A 517 -11.86 10.71 -0.28
CA LEU A 517 -11.51 9.41 -0.86
C LEU A 517 -10.71 8.54 0.11
N LYS A 518 -9.75 9.13 0.84
CA LYS A 518 -8.94 8.42 1.83
C LYS A 518 -9.78 7.94 3.01
N GLU A 519 -10.79 8.67 3.43
CA GLU A 519 -11.66 8.31 4.55
C GLU A 519 -12.65 7.21 4.16
N GLN A 520 -13.27 7.34 2.97
CA GLN A 520 -14.36 6.47 2.52
C GLN A 520 -13.91 5.17 1.84
N LEU A 521 -12.67 5.10 1.32
CA LEU A 521 -12.17 3.92 0.61
C LEU A 521 -11.29 3.02 1.50
N SER A 522 -11.30 1.73 1.19
CA SER A 522 -10.30 0.77 1.71
C SER A 522 -8.89 1.15 1.22
N SER A 523 -7.85 0.65 1.92
CA SER A 523 -6.47 1.02 1.56
C SER A 523 -6.10 0.55 0.15
N SER A 524 -6.47 -0.68 -0.21
CA SER A 524 -6.19 -1.26 -1.53
C SER A 524 -6.87 -0.49 -2.66
N VAL A 525 -8.14 -0.09 -2.46
CA VAL A 525 -8.90 0.66 -3.47
C VAL A 525 -8.37 2.09 -3.60
N PHE A 526 -8.06 2.76 -2.50
CA PHE A 526 -7.49 4.11 -2.54
C PHE A 526 -6.16 4.14 -3.31
N GLU A 527 -5.25 3.20 -3.07
CA GLU A 527 -3.99 3.09 -3.81
C GLU A 527 -4.22 2.79 -5.31
N SER A 528 -5.23 1.96 -5.63
CA SER A 528 -5.60 1.72 -7.03
C SER A 528 -6.07 3.00 -7.73
N VAL A 529 -6.86 3.83 -7.06
CA VAL A 529 -7.35 5.11 -7.61
C VAL A 529 -6.17 6.08 -7.82
N LEU A 530 -5.25 6.17 -6.85
CA LEU A 530 -4.04 6.99 -6.99
C LEU A 530 -3.16 6.53 -8.14
N ARG A 531 -2.98 5.21 -8.30
CA ARG A 531 -2.21 4.62 -9.39
C ARG A 531 -2.84 4.91 -10.75
N SER A 532 -4.15 4.74 -10.90
CA SER A 532 -4.84 5.10 -12.14
C SER A 532 -4.72 6.59 -12.47
N SER A 533 -4.80 7.47 -11.46
CA SER A 533 -4.56 8.91 -11.61
C SER A 533 -3.14 9.20 -12.13
N PHE A 534 -2.14 8.52 -11.56
CA PHE A 534 -0.74 8.67 -11.96
C PHE A 534 -0.48 8.13 -13.37
N GLU A 535 -0.97 6.93 -13.69
CA GLU A 535 -0.86 6.33 -15.03
C GLU A 535 -1.48 7.25 -16.10
N GLU A 536 -2.66 7.81 -15.83
CA GLU A 536 -3.33 8.72 -16.74
C GLU A 536 -2.57 10.05 -16.90
N TYR A 537 -1.96 10.56 -15.82
CA TYR A 537 -1.08 11.72 -15.90
C TYR A 537 0.13 11.43 -16.82
N LEU A 538 0.79 10.28 -16.65
CA LEU A 538 1.91 9.88 -17.51
C LEU A 538 1.50 9.74 -18.97
N GLN A 539 0.36 9.10 -19.24
CA GLN A 539 -0.18 8.95 -20.60
C GLN A 539 -0.51 10.28 -21.28
N ARG A 540 -0.86 11.32 -20.51
CA ARG A 540 -1.12 12.67 -21.04
C ARG A 540 0.13 13.49 -21.27
N HIS A 541 1.25 13.10 -20.67
CA HIS A 541 2.51 13.82 -20.73
C HIS A 541 3.65 12.94 -21.29
N PRO A 542 3.48 12.31 -22.47
CA PRO A 542 4.51 11.43 -23.04
C PRO A 542 5.79 12.18 -23.38
N GLU A 543 5.70 13.48 -23.72
CA GLU A 543 6.87 14.34 -23.92
C GLU A 543 7.66 14.65 -22.65
N ALA A 544 7.08 14.45 -21.46
CA ALA A 544 7.72 14.76 -20.18
C ALA A 544 8.11 13.52 -19.39
N PHE A 545 7.38 12.41 -19.53
CA PHE A 545 7.61 11.17 -18.79
C PHE A 545 7.39 9.93 -19.64
N HIS A 546 8.18 8.89 -19.41
CA HIS A 546 8.03 7.59 -20.06
C HIS A 546 8.39 6.45 -19.11
N TYR A 547 7.74 5.29 -19.30
CA TYR A 547 8.12 4.05 -18.61
C TYR A 547 9.41 3.48 -19.17
N CYS A 548 10.15 2.77 -18.32
CA CYS A 548 11.27 1.94 -18.74
C CYS A 548 10.78 0.90 -19.77
N SER A 549 11.51 0.78 -20.89
CA SER A 549 11.15 -0.13 -21.98
C SER A 549 11.41 -1.61 -21.64
N THR A 550 12.02 -1.91 -20.49
CA THR A 550 12.24 -3.28 -20.00
C THR A 550 10.92 -3.87 -19.50
N PRO A 551 10.51 -5.07 -19.96
CA PRO A 551 9.33 -5.76 -19.45
C PRO A 551 9.33 -5.86 -17.93
N ASP A 552 8.16 -5.72 -17.30
CA ASP A 552 7.95 -5.76 -15.85
C ASP A 552 8.71 -4.71 -15.01
N CYS A 553 9.34 -3.71 -15.65
CA CYS A 553 9.98 -2.61 -14.96
C CYS A 553 9.03 -1.39 -14.85
N ASP A 554 8.57 -1.11 -13.63
CA ASP A 554 7.65 -0.01 -13.31
C ASP A 554 8.34 1.36 -13.17
N TYR A 555 9.65 1.43 -13.40
CA TYR A 555 10.41 2.67 -13.30
C TYR A 555 9.98 3.69 -14.36
N VAL A 556 9.68 4.91 -13.91
CA VAL A 556 9.33 6.05 -14.76
C VAL A 556 10.49 7.04 -14.77
N TYR A 557 10.88 7.49 -15.97
CA TYR A 557 11.91 8.51 -16.14
C TYR A 557 11.35 9.75 -16.84
N ARG A 558 12.05 10.87 -16.70
CA ARG A 558 11.73 12.11 -17.42
C ARG A 558 12.36 12.10 -18.81
N CYS A 559 11.56 12.47 -19.80
CA CYS A 559 12.01 12.56 -21.18
C CYS A 559 12.88 13.81 -21.36
N THR A 560 13.83 13.72 -22.29
CA THR A 560 14.70 14.83 -22.71
C THR A 560 14.37 15.21 -24.14
N ALA A 561 14.46 16.51 -24.47
CA ALA A 561 14.28 16.97 -25.84
C ALA A 561 15.25 16.26 -26.80
N ALA A 562 14.79 15.99 -28.01
CA ALA A 562 15.62 15.42 -29.07
C ALA A 562 16.80 16.36 -29.37
N SER A 563 18.00 15.81 -29.29
CA SER A 563 19.25 16.52 -29.57
C SER A 563 20.04 15.73 -30.60
N ASN A 564 20.71 16.44 -31.51
CA ASN A 564 21.62 15.86 -32.51
C ASN A 564 23.01 15.52 -31.92
N LEU A 565 23.20 15.68 -30.61
CA LEU A 565 24.41 15.32 -29.86
C LEU A 565 24.26 13.93 -29.20
N ARG A 566 25.29 13.48 -28.45
CA ARG A 566 25.31 12.20 -27.72
C ARG A 566 23.96 11.93 -27.04
N PRO A 567 23.36 10.75 -27.25
CA PRO A 567 22.02 10.50 -26.76
C PRO A 567 21.99 10.59 -25.23
N PRO A 568 21.05 11.34 -24.66
CA PRO A 568 20.86 11.36 -23.22
C PRO A 568 20.41 9.96 -22.80
N ALA A 569 21.33 9.18 -22.26
CA ALA A 569 21.07 7.84 -21.77
C ALA A 569 20.83 7.89 -20.26
N TYR A 570 19.80 7.19 -19.81
CA TYR A 570 19.63 6.86 -18.40
C TYR A 570 19.92 5.38 -18.20
N ARG A 571 20.48 5.04 -17.04
CA ARG A 571 20.54 3.66 -16.56
C ARG A 571 19.43 3.49 -15.53
N CYS A 572 18.49 2.61 -15.79
CA CYS A 572 17.37 2.34 -14.91
C CYS A 572 17.90 1.81 -13.56
N PRO A 573 17.51 2.38 -12.41
CA PRO A 573 17.95 1.88 -11.11
C PRO A 573 17.29 0.54 -10.74
N ASN A 574 16.11 0.24 -11.29
CA ASN A 574 15.39 -1.00 -10.97
C ASN A 574 15.95 -2.20 -11.75
N CYS A 575 16.10 -2.07 -13.08
CA CYS A 575 16.55 -3.19 -13.94
C CYS A 575 17.99 -3.07 -14.44
N LEU A 576 18.70 -1.99 -14.11
CA LEU A 576 20.09 -1.71 -14.52
C LEU A 576 20.31 -1.57 -16.03
N GLU A 577 19.24 -1.62 -16.82
CA GLU A 577 19.27 -1.45 -18.27
C GLU A 577 19.41 0.02 -18.65
N SER A 578 20.13 0.27 -19.75
CA SER A 578 20.33 1.62 -20.28
C SER A 578 19.38 1.88 -21.44
N GLY A 579 18.81 3.07 -21.49
CA GLY A 579 17.90 3.49 -22.55
C GLY A 579 18.04 4.97 -22.86
N CYS A 580 17.72 5.36 -24.09
CA CYS A 580 17.71 6.76 -24.49
C CYS A 580 16.46 7.47 -23.96
N THR A 581 16.62 8.56 -23.22
CA THR A 581 15.50 9.35 -22.68
C THR A 581 14.78 10.20 -23.74
N SER A 582 15.29 10.23 -24.97
CA SER A 582 14.70 10.98 -26.09
C SER A 582 13.90 10.10 -27.05
N CYS A 583 14.39 8.93 -27.44
CA CYS A 583 13.69 8.04 -28.38
C CYS A 583 13.13 6.77 -27.73
N HIS A 584 13.37 6.59 -26.43
CA HIS A 584 12.87 5.48 -25.61
C HIS A 584 13.34 4.08 -26.06
N ALA A 585 14.36 4.03 -26.92
CA ALA A 585 14.96 2.80 -27.42
C ALA A 585 16.38 2.60 -26.90
N ARG A 586 16.86 1.35 -27.01
CA ARG A 586 18.23 0.98 -26.69
C ARG A 586 19.08 1.18 -27.93
N HIS A 587 19.96 2.15 -27.87
CA HIS A 587 20.97 2.36 -28.88
C HIS A 587 22.18 2.98 -28.21
N ASP A 588 23.34 2.38 -28.45
CA ASP A 588 24.58 2.74 -27.77
C ASP A 588 25.16 4.02 -28.39
N ASP A 589 26.13 3.89 -29.29
CA ASP A 589 26.83 5.03 -29.91
C ASP A 589 26.08 5.67 -31.08
N LEU A 590 24.93 5.12 -31.45
CA LEU A 590 24.10 5.65 -32.54
C LEU A 590 23.33 6.89 -32.05
N THR A 591 23.21 7.90 -32.90
CA THR A 591 22.23 8.97 -32.66
C THR A 591 20.81 8.41 -32.77
N CYS A 592 19.83 9.08 -32.15
CA CYS A 592 18.42 8.68 -32.27
C CYS A 592 17.97 8.58 -33.74
N ALA A 593 18.48 9.48 -34.60
CA ALA A 593 18.21 9.49 -36.03
C ALA A 593 18.82 8.26 -36.73
N GLN A 594 20.11 7.98 -36.50
CA GLN A 594 20.78 6.82 -37.08
C GLN A 594 20.18 5.50 -36.59
N TYR A 595 19.83 5.39 -35.31
CA TYR A 595 19.14 4.21 -34.80
C TYR A 595 17.77 4.04 -35.44
N LYS A 596 17.01 5.12 -35.62
CA LYS A 596 15.71 5.08 -36.30
C LYS A 596 15.88 4.65 -37.77
N ASP A 597 16.91 5.11 -38.44
CA ASP A 597 17.26 4.70 -39.81
C ASP A 597 17.74 3.24 -39.88
N ILE A 598 18.51 2.75 -38.91
CA ILE A 598 19.01 1.36 -38.86
C ILE A 598 17.89 0.38 -38.45
N ALA A 599 17.09 0.73 -37.43
CA ALA A 599 15.94 -0.06 -36.99
C ALA A 599 14.80 -0.09 -38.03
N SER A 600 14.82 0.84 -38.99
CA SER A 600 13.86 0.87 -40.10
C SER A 600 13.99 -0.30 -41.09
N GLY A 601 15.07 -1.10 -41.01
CA GLY A 601 15.22 -2.36 -41.75
C GLY A 601 14.23 -3.48 -41.36
N GLY A 602 13.37 -3.26 -40.36
CA GLY A 602 12.20 -4.09 -40.02
C GLY A 602 10.86 -3.36 -40.13
N TYR A 603 10.86 -2.10 -40.58
CA TYR A 603 9.67 -1.24 -40.69
C TYR A 603 8.84 -1.57 -41.93
N GLU A 604 9.43 -2.06 -43.02
CA GLU A 604 8.66 -2.39 -44.23
C GLU A 604 7.62 -3.48 -43.97
N ALA A 605 7.94 -4.53 -43.22
CA ALA A 605 6.99 -5.59 -42.88
C ALA A 605 5.88 -5.08 -41.95
N LEU A 606 6.22 -4.24 -40.96
CA LEU A 606 5.27 -3.63 -40.03
C LEU A 606 4.38 -2.58 -40.72
N GLU A 607 4.93 -1.75 -41.60
CA GLU A 607 4.19 -0.78 -42.42
C GLU A 607 3.31 -1.47 -43.45
N GLN A 608 3.80 -2.53 -44.10
CA GLN A 608 2.98 -3.37 -44.96
C GLN A 608 1.82 -3.98 -44.17
N LEU A 609 2.05 -4.43 -42.93
CA LEU A 609 1.00 -4.95 -42.06
C LEU A 609 0.02 -3.84 -41.61
N LYS A 610 0.51 -2.67 -41.19
CA LYS A 610 -0.32 -1.52 -40.81
C LYS A 610 -1.17 -1.04 -41.97
N LYS A 611 -0.61 -0.96 -43.18
CA LYS A 611 -1.34 -0.65 -44.42
C LYS A 611 -2.39 -1.72 -44.72
N LYS A 612 -2.06 -3.01 -44.62
CA LYS A 612 -3.01 -4.13 -44.81
C LYS A 612 -4.17 -4.09 -43.81
N LEU A 613 -3.92 -3.68 -42.56
CA LEU A 613 -4.91 -3.63 -41.49
C LEU A 613 -5.59 -2.25 -41.36
N ASN A 614 -5.32 -1.30 -42.27
CA ASN A 614 -5.82 0.08 -42.20
C ASN A 614 -5.56 0.76 -40.83
N ILE A 615 -4.38 0.51 -40.27
CA ILE A 615 -3.90 1.09 -39.01
C ILE A 615 -3.02 2.29 -39.34
N LYS A 616 -3.31 3.44 -38.71
CA LYS A 616 -2.50 4.66 -38.79
C LYS A 616 -1.99 5.04 -37.40
N ASP A 617 -0.78 5.58 -37.30
CA ASP A 617 -0.25 6.03 -36.01
C ASP A 617 -0.77 7.43 -35.66
N CYS A 618 -1.07 7.66 -34.38
CA CYS A 618 -1.40 8.98 -33.88
C CYS A 618 -0.22 9.95 -34.11
N PRO A 619 -0.41 11.11 -34.77
CA PRO A 619 0.67 12.08 -35.00
C PRO A 619 1.21 12.69 -33.71
N LYS A 620 0.39 12.70 -32.65
CA LYS A 620 0.74 13.30 -31.36
C LYS A 620 1.46 12.33 -30.41
N CYS A 621 1.08 11.06 -30.38
CA CYS A 621 1.60 10.10 -29.38
C CYS A 621 1.98 8.73 -29.94
N THR A 622 1.95 8.56 -31.26
CA THR A 622 2.32 7.33 -31.99
C THR A 622 1.49 6.08 -31.64
N THR A 623 0.45 6.20 -30.80
CA THR A 623 -0.47 5.10 -30.53
C THR A 623 -1.09 4.62 -31.84
N PRO A 624 -1.06 3.31 -32.16
CA PRO A 624 -1.71 2.77 -33.35
C PRO A 624 -3.22 2.95 -33.26
N ILE A 625 -3.83 3.41 -34.35
CA ILE A 625 -5.25 3.69 -34.45
C ILE A 625 -5.80 2.90 -35.64
N GLU A 626 -6.73 2.01 -35.36
CA GLU A 626 -7.51 1.30 -36.36
C GLU A 626 -8.85 2.03 -36.57
N LYS A 627 -9.26 2.22 -37.83
CA LYS A 627 -10.61 2.71 -38.14
C LYS A 627 -11.50 1.52 -38.49
N THR A 628 -12.44 1.21 -37.60
CA THR A 628 -13.37 0.09 -37.74
C THR A 628 -14.57 0.42 -38.62
N ASP A 629 -15.27 1.54 -38.38
CA ASP A 629 -16.30 2.09 -39.28
C ASP A 629 -16.72 3.53 -38.88
N GLY A 630 -17.42 4.24 -39.77
CA GLY A 630 -18.10 5.51 -39.48
C GLY A 630 -17.33 6.80 -39.84
N CYS A 631 -17.55 7.85 -39.04
CA CYS A 631 -17.07 9.21 -39.27
C CYS A 631 -15.53 9.27 -39.37
N ASN A 632 -15.01 10.22 -40.16
CA ASN A 632 -13.56 10.47 -40.25
C ASN A 632 -13.01 11.21 -39.01
N HIS A 633 -13.86 11.63 -38.07
CA HIS A 633 -13.42 12.10 -36.75
C HIS A 633 -12.99 10.91 -35.89
N ILE A 634 -11.69 10.84 -35.60
CA ILE A 634 -11.14 9.85 -34.68
C ILE A 634 -10.65 10.55 -33.43
N THR A 635 -10.85 9.95 -32.26
CA THR A 635 -10.23 10.39 -31.01
C THR A 635 -9.18 9.37 -30.63
N CYS A 636 -7.92 9.78 -30.54
CA CYS A 636 -6.81 8.89 -30.24
C CYS A 636 -7.04 8.16 -28.90
N GLY A 637 -6.97 6.83 -28.90
CA GLY A 637 -7.12 6.03 -27.67
C GLY A 637 -6.07 6.35 -26.60
N GLY A 638 -4.84 6.66 -27.02
CA GLY A 638 -3.72 7.07 -26.14
C GLY A 638 -3.86 8.51 -25.62
N CYS A 639 -3.43 9.50 -26.41
CA CYS A 639 -3.38 10.90 -25.96
C CYS A 639 -4.69 11.70 -26.03
N LYS A 640 -5.81 11.06 -26.42
CA LYS A 640 -7.15 11.67 -26.54
C LYS A 640 -7.27 12.87 -27.50
N ALA A 641 -6.26 13.14 -28.33
CA ALA A 641 -6.34 14.17 -29.34
C ALA A 641 -7.42 13.84 -30.40
N HIS A 642 -8.05 14.87 -30.95
CA HIS A 642 -9.02 14.73 -32.04
C HIS A 642 -8.29 14.78 -33.38
N LEU A 643 -8.58 13.82 -34.25
CA LEU A 643 -7.85 13.58 -35.49
C LEU A 643 -8.83 13.49 -36.65
N CYS A 644 -8.45 14.07 -37.78
CA CYS A 644 -9.10 13.77 -39.06
C CYS A 644 -8.45 12.52 -39.66
N TRP A 645 -9.20 11.44 -39.88
CA TRP A 645 -8.67 10.19 -40.44
C TRP A 645 -8.13 10.34 -41.87
N VAL A 646 -8.65 11.29 -42.63
CA VAL A 646 -8.26 11.53 -44.03
C VAL A 646 -6.84 12.07 -44.09
N CYS A 647 -6.57 13.19 -43.43
CA CYS A 647 -5.30 13.91 -43.51
C CYS A 647 -4.40 13.74 -42.27
N MET A 648 -4.88 13.07 -41.22
CA MET A 648 -4.23 12.91 -39.91
C MET A 648 -3.93 14.23 -39.18
N ALA A 649 -4.59 15.34 -39.54
CA ALA A 649 -4.45 16.60 -38.80
C ALA A 649 -4.97 16.49 -37.36
N VAL A 650 -4.27 17.13 -36.42
CA VAL A 650 -4.54 17.09 -34.98
C VAL A 650 -5.26 18.35 -34.53
N PHE A 651 -6.33 18.18 -33.77
CA PHE A 651 -7.19 19.26 -33.28
C PHE A 651 -7.34 19.20 -31.77
N LYS A 652 -7.49 20.38 -31.17
CA LYS A 652 -7.65 20.56 -29.72
C LYS A 652 -9.03 20.08 -29.23
N ASP A 653 -10.04 20.21 -30.06
CA ASP A 653 -11.42 19.87 -29.73
C ASP A 653 -12.14 19.24 -30.94
N ARG A 654 -13.32 18.68 -30.66
CA ARG A 654 -14.13 17.99 -31.66
C ARG A 654 -14.67 18.95 -32.74
N THR A 655 -15.02 20.17 -32.35
CA THR A 655 -15.67 21.16 -33.23
C THR A 655 -14.71 21.64 -34.30
N SER A 656 -13.47 21.96 -33.92
CA SER A 656 -12.41 22.36 -34.87
C SER A 656 -12.08 21.24 -35.86
N CYS A 657 -12.10 19.98 -35.42
CA CYS A 657 -11.91 18.84 -36.31
C CYS A 657 -13.07 18.68 -37.32
N TYR A 658 -14.33 18.88 -36.90
CA TYR A 658 -15.49 18.84 -37.81
C TYR A 658 -15.49 20.00 -38.81
N ALA A 659 -15.18 21.21 -38.36
CA ALA A 659 -15.05 22.37 -39.25
C ALA A 659 -14.02 22.09 -40.36
N HIS A 660 -12.83 21.59 -39.98
CA HIS A 660 -11.81 21.18 -40.94
C HIS A 660 -12.32 20.12 -41.93
N MET A 661 -13.03 19.09 -41.47
CA MET A 661 -13.53 18.05 -42.38
C MET A 661 -14.57 18.59 -43.38
N SER A 662 -15.43 19.53 -42.96
CA SER A 662 -16.36 20.20 -43.88
C SER A 662 -15.61 21.03 -44.92
N GLU A 663 -14.62 21.81 -44.49
CA GLU A 663 -13.90 22.75 -45.35
C GLU A 663 -12.90 22.07 -46.29
N ALA A 664 -12.13 21.10 -45.78
CA ALA A 664 -11.04 20.46 -46.50
C ALA A 664 -11.43 19.16 -47.21
N HIS A 665 -12.52 18.51 -46.78
CA HIS A 665 -12.91 17.18 -47.27
C HIS A 665 -14.38 17.08 -47.71
N GLY A 666 -15.14 18.19 -47.69
CA GLY A 666 -16.49 18.26 -48.25
C GLY A 666 -17.55 17.43 -47.51
N GLY A 667 -17.28 16.96 -46.29
CA GLY A 667 -18.24 16.20 -45.49
C GLY A 667 -17.65 15.42 -44.32
N HIS A 668 -18.53 14.80 -43.53
CA HIS A 668 -18.18 14.04 -42.31
C HIS A 668 -18.23 12.50 -42.48
N GLY A 669 -18.82 12.02 -43.58
CA GLY A 669 -19.04 10.60 -43.87
C GLY A 669 -17.82 9.89 -44.47
N GLY A 670 -17.72 8.58 -44.26
CA GLY A 670 -16.67 7.74 -44.86
C GLY A 670 -16.92 7.48 -46.34
N VAL A 671 -15.87 7.60 -47.17
CA VAL A 671 -15.88 7.12 -48.56
C VAL A 671 -15.75 5.58 -48.53
N PRO A 672 -16.49 4.81 -49.37
CA PRO A 672 -16.38 3.35 -49.39
C PRO A 672 -14.96 2.87 -49.72
N LEU A 673 -14.55 1.76 -49.09
CA LEU A 673 -13.22 1.13 -49.16
C LEU A 673 -12.73 0.69 -50.56
N ASN A 674 -13.47 0.94 -51.65
CA ASN A 674 -13.19 0.42 -52.99
C ASN A 674 -12.79 1.48 -54.05
N LEU A 675 -12.40 2.70 -53.67
CA LEU A 675 -12.06 3.76 -54.65
C LEU A 675 -10.71 4.45 -54.45
N MET A 676 -9.75 3.84 -53.76
CA MET A 676 -8.34 4.22 -53.89
C MET A 676 -7.59 3.07 -54.54
N GLY A 677 -7.44 3.15 -55.86
CA GLY A 677 -6.69 2.19 -56.66
C GLY A 677 -5.20 2.19 -56.31
N TRP A 678 -4.70 0.97 -56.17
CA TRP A 678 -3.34 0.43 -56.38
C TRP A 678 -2.13 1.33 -56.09
#